data_AF-A0A161ZSZ6-F1
#
_entry.id   AF-A0A161ZSZ6-F1
#
_cell.length_a   1.000
_cell.length_b   1.000
_cell.length_c   1.000
_cell.angle_alpha   90.00
_cell.angle_beta   90.00
_cell.angle_gamma   90.00
#
_symmetry.space_group_name_H-M   'P 1'
#
loop_
_entity.id
_entity.type
_entity.pdbx_description
1 polymer ?
#
loop_
_entity_poly.entity_id
_entity_poly.type
_entity_poly.pdbx_seq_one_letter_code
_entity_poly.pdbx_strand_id
1 'polypeptide(L)'
;MKYILGISVLAIATMHNAHAITKPTESFAFQPSTLTVGQPSTLRWYVRNATSCKNQWGTEIGPSGSYTSTPPVGNTEYRFTCTGPEGSTVFKANRVVKPKPLPKANFAYHPRTAEVGTSITLRWSTEHATSCKNPWGTEIGTSGTYAFTSDKPGTVNYSFNCSGPGGSTKTTASYTLTPAAKPTIAHLKYTPKTAYLGQRQTMSFTYGNATKCYAYNSKGDEIVYFEGAQKNGNYSWRSEPRANLVNNYTLKVFCEGKGGVTHSTTHYSVSENPTVTTLREAFVARTPQNWVNNIHCETPVIIDGRTQNICDVKHMYNAWLGIDGLLDLYLASGDTSLAELALQISEKYKSIGQDKNGDGYLDWFSTPLFEYNGKMYDHDHYEWRAGAGVARTVAVVLDDSKLSSLHSRAKSLQAFAEQHIWRKWYAKYRQFSNLKVTHFIGRVGTIALFLNKHSTDQTLKSQYQNFIVNRGQVLKDSLEHITTNGANAYNIRCYAPAGGVAQDCASASLPVEGTIDVSHAGDTVSFIVETYLAGGFGVFEHQDMLKLSNTVKKLIISDLEQRFRSNVCSIDACSKNRGSDPYYRNIGAYQSQWAKLAQFDKTLLDIYLYWLSTQNVNVTPRETPETLIDQSQSLPGGYGTPNIFGNIALAVSRTQE
;
A
#
# COMPACT_ATOMS: atom_id res chain seq x y z
N MET A 1 -59.39 -111.09 -21.36
CA MET A 1 -58.73 -112.38 -21.63
C MET A 1 -57.95 -112.76 -20.38
N LYS A 2 -58.25 -113.91 -19.74
CA LYS A 2 -57.55 -114.54 -18.58
C LYS A 2 -57.38 -113.67 -17.30
N TYR A 3 -57.96 -114.05 -16.14
CA TYR A 3 -57.51 -115.11 -15.19
C TYR A 3 -56.13 -114.77 -14.56
N ILE A 4 -55.90 -114.82 -13.24
CA ILE A 4 -56.26 -115.90 -12.28
C ILE A 4 -56.43 -115.41 -10.80
N LEU A 5 -57.00 -116.32 -9.99
CA LEU A 5 -57.26 -116.39 -8.53
C LEU A 5 -56.11 -115.93 -7.59
N GLY A 6 -56.22 -115.80 -6.26
CA GLY A 6 -57.25 -116.07 -5.21
C GLY A 6 -56.56 -115.97 -3.81
N ILE A 7 -57.21 -115.86 -2.64
CA ILE A 7 -57.88 -116.94 -1.86
C ILE A 7 -58.36 -116.38 -0.48
N SER A 8 -59.40 -117.00 0.10
CA SER A 8 -59.82 -117.01 1.54
C SER A 8 -60.59 -115.81 2.14
N VAL A 9 -61.29 -116.08 3.25
CA VAL A 9 -62.53 -115.42 3.73
C VAL A 9 -62.53 -115.38 5.27
N LEU A 10 -62.97 -114.29 5.92
CA LEU A 10 -64.18 -114.23 6.79
C LEU A 10 -64.31 -112.92 7.65
N ALA A 11 -65.42 -112.21 7.42
CA ALA A 11 -66.19 -111.31 8.32
C ALA A 11 -65.68 -109.93 8.89
N ILE A 12 -66.67 -109.02 8.99
CA ILE A 12 -66.82 -107.79 9.82
C ILE A 12 -66.37 -106.41 9.25
N ALA A 13 -67.30 -105.43 9.38
CA ALA A 13 -67.18 -103.95 9.49
C ALA A 13 -67.00 -103.00 8.28
N THR A 14 -67.98 -102.08 8.14
CA THR A 14 -67.86 -100.65 7.67
C THR A 14 -67.44 -100.44 6.19
N MET A 15 -67.50 -99.30 5.48
CA MET A 15 -67.89 -97.87 5.61
C MET A 15 -68.53 -97.44 4.23
N HIS A 16 -69.16 -96.30 3.93
CA HIS A 16 -69.78 -95.13 4.62
C HIS A 16 -70.68 -94.38 3.59
N ASN A 17 -71.71 -93.64 4.03
CA ASN A 17 -72.01 -92.29 3.50
C ASN A 17 -73.09 -91.56 4.33
N ALA A 18 -72.76 -91.23 5.58
CA ALA A 18 -73.43 -90.11 6.24
C ALA A 18 -73.02 -88.83 5.51
N HIS A 19 -73.99 -88.04 5.01
CA HIS A 19 -73.73 -86.61 4.87
C HIS A 19 -73.49 -86.08 6.27
N ALA A 20 -72.23 -85.84 6.63
CA ALA A 20 -71.90 -85.22 7.90
C ALA A 20 -72.54 -83.84 7.93
N ILE A 21 -73.60 -83.68 8.73
CA ILE A 21 -74.19 -82.37 9.02
C ILE A 21 -73.16 -81.65 9.87
N THR A 22 -72.28 -80.89 9.22
CA THR A 22 -71.24 -80.14 9.90
C THR A 22 -71.85 -78.97 10.67
N LYS A 23 -71.21 -78.60 11.79
CA LYS A 23 -71.51 -77.37 12.52
C LYS A 23 -71.58 -76.17 11.55
N PRO A 24 -72.34 -75.11 11.91
CA PRO A 24 -72.43 -73.91 11.08
C PRO A 24 -71.08 -73.45 10.53
N THR A 25 -71.04 -73.22 9.22
CA THR A 25 -69.83 -72.88 8.44
C THR A 25 -70.15 -71.76 7.44
N GLU A 26 -69.13 -71.07 6.93
CA GLU A 26 -69.16 -69.69 6.37
C GLU A 26 -69.07 -68.58 7.44
N SER A 27 -69.02 -67.29 7.06
CA SER A 27 -68.57 -66.21 7.95
C SER A 27 -69.31 -64.87 7.80
N PHE A 28 -69.05 -63.98 8.77
CA PHE A 28 -69.52 -62.59 8.82
C PHE A 28 -68.38 -61.65 8.38
N ALA A 29 -68.63 -60.75 7.43
CA ALA A 29 -67.61 -59.84 6.92
C ALA A 29 -68.12 -58.39 6.76
N PHE A 30 -67.30 -57.42 7.18
CA PHE A 30 -67.54 -55.99 6.92
C PHE A 30 -66.85 -55.57 5.61
N GLN A 31 -67.58 -54.84 4.76
CA GLN A 31 -67.08 -54.29 3.50
C GLN A 31 -67.42 -52.78 3.42
N PRO A 32 -66.41 -51.88 3.42
CA PRO A 32 -65.02 -52.14 3.83
C PRO A 32 -64.90 -52.46 5.33
N SER A 33 -63.88 -53.25 5.70
CA SER A 33 -63.54 -53.58 7.10
C SER A 33 -62.66 -52.52 7.77
N THR A 34 -61.95 -51.70 6.98
CA THR A 34 -61.23 -50.51 7.45
C THR A 34 -61.72 -49.28 6.71
N LEU A 35 -62.11 -48.24 7.44
CA LEU A 35 -62.72 -47.02 6.90
C LEU A 35 -62.38 -45.79 7.75
N THR A 36 -62.69 -44.60 7.24
CA THR A 36 -62.62 -43.35 7.99
C THR A 36 -64.00 -42.98 8.53
N VAL A 37 -64.07 -42.37 9.72
CA VAL A 37 -65.34 -41.97 10.36
C VAL A 37 -66.24 -41.13 9.45
N GLY A 38 -67.52 -41.50 9.40
CA GLY A 38 -68.53 -40.95 8.50
C GLY A 38 -68.71 -41.72 7.18
N GLN A 39 -67.80 -42.63 6.82
CA GLN A 39 -68.03 -43.55 5.71
C GLN A 39 -68.96 -44.72 6.13
N PRO A 40 -69.80 -45.25 5.23
CA PRO A 40 -70.59 -46.44 5.50
C PRO A 40 -69.75 -47.71 5.43
N SER A 41 -70.10 -48.71 6.24
CA SER A 41 -69.56 -50.07 6.19
C SER A 41 -70.71 -51.07 6.25
N THR A 42 -70.72 -52.04 5.34
CA THR A 42 -71.77 -53.04 5.20
C THR A 42 -71.31 -54.37 5.77
N LEU A 43 -71.96 -54.84 6.83
CA LEU A 43 -71.86 -56.22 7.29
C LEU A 43 -72.65 -57.11 6.33
N ARG A 44 -72.05 -58.18 5.83
CA ARG A 44 -72.75 -59.26 5.11
C ARG A 44 -72.46 -60.58 5.80
N TRP A 45 -73.47 -61.44 5.85
CA TRP A 45 -73.33 -62.80 6.35
C TRP A 45 -74.21 -63.77 5.57
N TYR A 46 -73.72 -64.99 5.47
CA TYR A 46 -74.42 -66.16 4.98
C TYR A 46 -73.79 -67.34 5.71
N VAL A 47 -74.57 -68.12 6.44
CA VAL A 47 -74.07 -69.20 7.30
C VAL A 47 -74.79 -70.49 6.92
N ARG A 48 -74.05 -71.44 6.34
CA ARG A 48 -74.57 -72.77 6.01
C ARG A 48 -74.82 -73.56 7.29
N ASN A 49 -75.81 -74.45 7.25
CA ASN A 49 -76.20 -75.34 8.35
C ASN A 49 -76.63 -74.65 9.66
N ALA A 50 -76.92 -73.34 9.64
CA ALA A 50 -77.57 -72.63 10.73
C ALA A 50 -79.08 -72.49 10.48
N THR A 51 -79.90 -72.80 11.49
CA THR A 51 -81.34 -72.51 11.48
C THR A 51 -81.63 -71.12 12.04
N SER A 52 -80.82 -70.65 12.99
CA SER A 52 -80.85 -69.28 13.50
C SER A 52 -79.45 -68.74 13.76
N CYS A 53 -79.32 -67.41 13.68
CA CYS A 53 -78.15 -66.68 14.15
C CYS A 53 -78.61 -65.54 15.05
N LYS A 54 -77.86 -65.31 16.12
CA LYS A 54 -78.05 -64.19 17.06
C LYS A 54 -76.80 -63.33 17.12
N ASN A 55 -76.99 -62.02 17.19
CA ASN A 55 -75.88 -61.11 17.48
C ASN A 55 -75.46 -61.18 18.95
N GLN A 56 -74.36 -60.52 19.31
CA GLN A 56 -73.83 -60.44 20.68
C GLN A 56 -74.77 -59.84 21.74
N TRP A 57 -75.89 -59.24 21.34
CA TRP A 57 -76.93 -58.72 22.23
C TRP A 57 -78.16 -59.64 22.31
N GLY A 58 -78.08 -60.84 21.73
CA GLY A 58 -79.15 -61.84 21.73
C GLY A 58 -80.25 -61.62 20.68
N THR A 59 -80.18 -60.56 19.87
CA THR A 59 -81.16 -60.31 18.80
C THR A 59 -81.01 -61.34 17.69
N GLU A 60 -82.12 -61.93 17.26
CA GLU A 60 -82.16 -62.88 16.15
C GLU A 60 -82.07 -62.16 14.80
N ILE A 61 -81.18 -62.63 13.92
CA ILE A 61 -80.86 -61.98 12.63
C ILE A 61 -80.99 -62.92 11.42
N GLY A 62 -81.32 -64.20 11.65
CA GLY A 62 -81.42 -65.22 10.60
C GLY A 62 -80.07 -65.66 10.01
N PRO A 63 -80.04 -66.76 9.23
CA PRO A 63 -78.79 -67.37 8.73
C PRO A 63 -78.09 -66.56 7.62
N SER A 64 -78.76 -65.56 7.02
CA SER A 64 -78.18 -64.72 5.97
C SER A 64 -78.76 -63.32 5.97
N GLY A 65 -77.96 -62.30 5.65
CA GLY A 65 -78.43 -60.93 5.54
C GLY A 65 -77.34 -59.90 5.26
N SER A 66 -77.73 -58.63 5.26
CA SER A 66 -76.87 -57.48 5.03
C SER A 66 -77.30 -56.30 5.90
N TYR A 67 -76.36 -55.60 6.52
CA TYR A 67 -76.62 -54.44 7.37
C TYR A 67 -75.56 -53.36 7.18
N THR A 68 -75.97 -52.17 6.71
CA THR A 68 -75.09 -51.02 6.50
C THR A 68 -75.19 -50.04 7.68
N SER A 69 -74.04 -49.58 8.18
CA SER A 69 -73.97 -48.59 9.26
C SER A 69 -72.82 -47.61 9.04
N THR A 70 -72.94 -46.41 9.62
CA THR A 70 -71.89 -45.38 9.72
C THR A 70 -71.37 -45.33 11.17
N PRO A 71 -70.42 -46.21 11.55
CA PRO A 71 -69.96 -46.36 12.93
C PRO A 71 -69.09 -45.20 13.44
N PRO A 72 -69.00 -45.02 14.78
CA PRO A 72 -68.02 -44.13 15.41
C PRO A 72 -66.58 -44.67 15.28
N VAL A 73 -65.59 -43.83 15.62
CA VAL A 73 -64.16 -44.18 15.65
C VAL A 73 -63.90 -45.32 16.64
N GLY A 74 -63.08 -46.28 16.25
CA GLY A 74 -62.66 -47.40 17.11
C GLY A 74 -62.35 -48.67 16.34
N ASN A 75 -61.85 -49.68 17.06
CA ASN A 75 -61.80 -51.07 16.58
C ASN A 75 -62.90 -51.85 17.29
N THR A 76 -63.75 -52.56 16.54
CA THR A 76 -64.88 -53.32 17.10
C THR A 76 -64.88 -54.74 16.56
N GLU A 77 -64.70 -55.71 17.46
CA GLU A 77 -65.00 -57.12 17.21
C GLU A 77 -66.50 -57.34 17.48
N TYR A 78 -67.24 -57.78 16.46
CA TYR A 78 -68.62 -58.22 16.59
C TYR A 78 -68.68 -59.74 16.70
N ARG A 79 -69.46 -60.25 17.65
CA ARG A 79 -69.69 -61.70 17.82
C ARG A 79 -71.10 -62.09 17.40
N PHE A 80 -71.21 -63.24 16.76
CA PHE A 80 -72.47 -63.81 16.28
C PHE A 80 -72.52 -65.29 16.63
N THR A 81 -73.56 -65.71 17.34
CA THR A 81 -73.79 -67.11 17.71
C THR A 81 -74.82 -67.69 16.77
N CYS A 82 -74.42 -68.63 15.92
CA CYS A 82 -75.31 -69.34 15.01
C CYS A 82 -75.53 -70.77 15.50
N THR A 83 -76.78 -71.22 15.50
CA THR A 83 -77.20 -72.54 15.96
C THR A 83 -77.73 -73.34 14.78
N GLY A 84 -77.24 -74.58 14.66
CA GLY A 84 -77.76 -75.60 13.74
C GLY A 84 -78.19 -76.85 14.50
N PRO A 85 -78.62 -77.91 13.78
CA PRO A 85 -79.04 -79.18 14.39
C PRO A 85 -77.98 -79.80 15.32
N GLU A 86 -76.69 -79.69 14.93
CA GLU A 86 -75.53 -80.22 15.68
C GLU A 86 -74.89 -79.18 16.63
N GLY A 87 -75.68 -78.20 17.08
CA GLY A 87 -75.29 -77.20 18.08
C GLY A 87 -74.80 -75.86 17.52
N SER A 88 -74.21 -75.04 18.40
CA SER A 88 -73.88 -73.64 18.12
C SER A 88 -72.39 -73.40 17.81
N THR A 89 -72.12 -72.41 16.95
CA THR A 89 -70.79 -71.89 16.61
C THR A 89 -70.78 -70.36 16.74
N VAL A 90 -69.68 -69.81 17.26
CA VAL A 90 -69.49 -68.36 17.42
C VAL A 90 -68.56 -67.83 16.34
N PHE A 91 -69.08 -66.93 15.51
CA PHE A 91 -68.33 -66.19 14.50
C PHE A 91 -67.92 -64.81 14.99
N LYS A 92 -66.87 -64.28 14.38
CA LYS A 92 -66.30 -62.95 14.67
C LYS A 92 -66.19 -62.15 13.38
N ALA A 93 -66.57 -60.87 13.41
CA ALA A 93 -66.30 -59.92 12.35
C ALA A 93 -65.67 -58.65 12.93
N ASN A 94 -64.52 -58.25 12.40
CA ASN A 94 -63.79 -57.07 12.87
C ASN A 94 -64.01 -55.88 11.94
N ARG A 95 -64.11 -54.68 12.52
CA ARG A 95 -64.18 -53.41 11.80
C ARG A 95 -63.36 -52.34 12.49
N VAL A 96 -62.53 -51.64 11.72
CA VAL A 96 -61.65 -50.56 12.17
C VAL A 96 -62.08 -49.24 11.54
N VAL A 97 -62.46 -48.28 12.37
CA VAL A 97 -62.87 -46.94 11.96
C VAL A 97 -61.82 -45.95 12.42
N LYS A 98 -61.06 -45.41 11.47
CA LYS A 98 -60.01 -44.41 11.71
C LYS A 98 -60.62 -43.01 11.87
N PRO A 99 -60.05 -42.14 12.72
CA PRO A 99 -60.40 -40.72 12.70
C PRO A 99 -59.96 -40.08 11.38
N LYS A 100 -60.54 -38.93 11.02
CA LYS A 100 -60.06 -38.13 9.89
C LYS A 100 -58.66 -37.57 10.21
N PRO A 101 -57.74 -37.46 9.24
CA PRO A 101 -56.40 -36.95 9.49
C PRO A 101 -56.45 -35.49 9.95
N LEU A 102 -55.62 -35.16 10.94
CA LEU A 102 -55.36 -33.77 11.32
C LEU A 102 -54.75 -33.00 10.14
N PRO A 103 -55.07 -31.71 9.96
CA PRO A 103 -54.41 -30.88 8.95
C PRO A 103 -52.89 -30.83 9.17
N LYS A 104 -52.14 -30.78 8.07
CA LYS A 104 -50.72 -30.38 8.07
C LYS A 104 -50.58 -29.04 7.36
N ALA A 105 -49.66 -28.20 7.83
CA ALA A 105 -49.47 -26.87 7.28
C ALA A 105 -48.00 -26.46 7.30
N ASN A 106 -47.49 -26.05 6.14
CA ASN A 106 -46.14 -25.52 5.97
C ASN A 106 -46.24 -24.03 5.62
N PHE A 107 -45.58 -23.18 6.43
CA PHE A 107 -45.48 -21.73 6.25
C PHE A 107 -43.99 -21.37 6.28
N ALA A 108 -43.50 -20.66 5.26
CA ALA A 108 -42.09 -20.31 5.14
C ALA A 108 -41.90 -18.89 4.61
N TYR A 109 -41.03 -18.12 5.26
CA TYR A 109 -40.57 -16.81 4.79
C TYR A 109 -39.30 -16.96 3.96
N HIS A 110 -39.24 -16.27 2.82
CA HIS A 110 -38.05 -16.20 1.98
C HIS A 110 -37.80 -14.76 1.50
N PRO A 111 -36.58 -14.20 1.67
CA PRO A 111 -35.50 -14.73 2.51
C PRO A 111 -35.91 -14.83 3.99
N ARG A 112 -35.31 -15.75 4.75
CA ARG A 112 -35.58 -15.91 6.19
C ARG A 112 -34.91 -14.83 7.04
N THR A 113 -33.79 -14.30 6.56
CA THR A 113 -33.05 -13.19 7.16
C THR A 113 -32.71 -12.17 6.08
N ALA A 114 -32.96 -10.89 6.33
CA ALA A 114 -32.65 -9.80 5.40
C ALA A 114 -32.46 -8.46 6.15
N GLU A 115 -31.90 -7.45 5.47
CA GLU A 115 -31.90 -6.09 6.03
C GLU A 115 -33.29 -5.44 5.97
N VAL A 116 -33.56 -4.52 6.89
CA VAL A 116 -34.74 -3.63 6.85
C VAL A 116 -34.93 -2.97 5.47
N GLY A 117 -36.18 -2.87 5.04
CA GLY A 117 -36.56 -2.39 3.70
C GLY A 117 -36.42 -3.43 2.58
N THR A 118 -35.85 -4.61 2.84
CA THR A 118 -35.84 -5.72 1.86
C THR A 118 -37.23 -6.36 1.76
N SER A 119 -37.62 -6.78 0.56
CA SER A 119 -38.89 -7.52 0.38
C SER A 119 -38.76 -8.95 0.89
N ILE A 120 -39.71 -9.37 1.73
CA ILE A 120 -39.86 -10.73 2.25
C ILE A 120 -41.15 -11.33 1.69
N THR A 121 -41.08 -12.57 1.22
CA THR A 121 -42.24 -13.34 0.75
C THR A 121 -42.58 -14.46 1.73
N LEU A 122 -43.79 -14.45 2.28
CA LEU A 122 -44.40 -15.61 2.93
C LEU A 122 -45.01 -16.54 1.86
N ARG A 123 -44.75 -17.83 1.95
CA ARG A 123 -45.46 -18.87 1.17
C ARG A 123 -46.06 -19.92 2.11
N TRP A 124 -47.23 -20.43 1.77
CA TRP A 124 -47.86 -21.52 2.53
C TRP A 124 -48.60 -22.53 1.66
N SER A 125 -48.70 -23.75 2.19
CA SER A 125 -49.44 -24.87 1.62
C SER A 125 -49.90 -25.81 2.75
N THR A 126 -50.99 -26.53 2.52
CA THR A 126 -51.59 -27.43 3.53
C THR A 126 -52.07 -28.75 2.94
N GLU A 127 -52.13 -29.77 3.80
CA GLU A 127 -52.79 -31.05 3.54
C GLU A 127 -53.96 -31.20 4.52
N HIS A 128 -55.11 -31.67 4.04
CA HIS A 128 -56.33 -31.93 4.83
C HIS A 128 -56.96 -30.74 5.59
N ALA A 129 -56.41 -29.53 5.48
CA ALA A 129 -57.07 -28.30 5.89
C ALA A 129 -58.18 -27.93 4.88
N THR A 130 -59.26 -27.32 5.38
CA THR A 130 -60.27 -26.64 4.56
C THR A 130 -60.19 -25.12 4.69
N SER A 131 -59.61 -24.62 5.79
CA SER A 131 -59.35 -23.19 5.99
C SER A 131 -58.09 -22.97 6.82
N CYS A 132 -57.43 -21.82 6.62
CA CYS A 132 -56.34 -21.35 7.47
C CYS A 132 -56.57 -19.90 7.85
N LYS A 133 -56.17 -19.55 9.07
CA LYS A 133 -56.21 -18.20 9.61
C LYS A 133 -54.80 -17.68 9.91
N ASN A 134 -54.58 -16.42 9.57
CA ASN A 134 -53.38 -15.68 9.93
C ASN A 134 -53.37 -15.31 11.44
N PRO A 135 -52.29 -14.70 11.96
CA PRO A 135 -52.17 -14.34 13.38
C PRO A 135 -53.25 -13.37 13.88
N TRP A 136 -53.89 -12.62 12.98
CA TRP A 136 -54.96 -11.66 13.26
C TRP A 136 -56.36 -12.26 13.11
N GLY A 137 -56.46 -13.57 12.85
CA GLY A 137 -57.72 -14.31 12.74
C GLY A 137 -58.40 -14.22 11.37
N THR A 138 -57.84 -13.49 10.40
CA THR A 138 -58.34 -13.41 9.02
C THR A 138 -58.09 -14.72 8.28
N GLU A 139 -59.06 -15.16 7.49
CA GLU A 139 -58.92 -16.34 6.64
C GLU A 139 -58.03 -16.04 5.41
N ILE A 140 -57.13 -16.96 5.10
CA ILE A 140 -56.10 -16.82 4.04
C ILE A 140 -56.09 -17.99 3.05
N GLY A 141 -57.08 -18.88 3.11
CA GLY A 141 -57.15 -20.08 2.27
C GLY A 141 -56.06 -21.12 2.57
N THR A 142 -56.11 -22.25 1.88
CA THR A 142 -55.29 -23.44 2.14
C THR A 142 -53.88 -23.40 1.53
N SER A 143 -53.61 -22.46 0.63
CA SER A 143 -52.29 -22.20 0.05
C SER A 143 -52.20 -20.78 -0.48
N GLY A 144 -51.00 -20.21 -0.56
CA GLY A 144 -50.82 -18.87 -1.12
C GLY A 144 -49.40 -18.30 -0.98
N THR A 145 -49.26 -17.05 -1.41
CA THR A 145 -48.02 -16.26 -1.32
C THR A 145 -48.36 -14.81 -0.98
N TYR A 146 -47.53 -14.15 -0.16
CA TYR A 146 -47.71 -12.75 0.24
C TYR A 146 -46.35 -12.08 0.40
N ALA A 147 -46.10 -11.00 -0.35
CA ALA A 147 -44.85 -10.24 -0.30
C ALA A 147 -45.07 -8.89 0.39
N PHE A 148 -44.12 -8.49 1.24
CA PHE A 148 -44.17 -7.25 2.01
C PHE A 148 -42.76 -6.72 2.30
N THR A 149 -42.68 -5.50 2.83
CA THR A 149 -41.46 -4.85 3.32
C THR A 149 -41.69 -4.33 4.73
N SER A 150 -40.65 -4.28 5.57
CA SER A 150 -40.71 -3.60 6.87
C SER A 150 -39.36 -2.95 7.20
N ASP A 151 -39.45 -1.82 7.87
CA ASP A 151 -38.37 -0.94 8.34
C ASP A 151 -37.89 -1.27 9.77
N LYS A 152 -38.67 -2.06 10.52
CA LYS A 152 -38.38 -2.39 11.92
C LYS A 152 -37.48 -3.63 12.04
N PRO A 153 -36.27 -3.51 12.62
CA PRO A 153 -35.40 -4.66 12.86
C PRO A 153 -35.92 -5.54 14.01
N GLY A 154 -35.56 -6.82 13.97
CA GLY A 154 -35.92 -7.81 14.98
C GLY A 154 -36.30 -9.16 14.37
N THR A 155 -36.41 -10.18 15.22
CA THR A 155 -36.99 -11.49 14.84
C THR A 155 -38.47 -11.49 15.14
N VAL A 156 -39.29 -11.80 14.13
CA VAL A 156 -40.74 -11.93 14.26
C VAL A 156 -41.11 -13.40 14.08
N ASN A 157 -41.92 -13.93 14.98
CA ASN A 157 -42.44 -15.29 14.91
C ASN A 157 -43.97 -15.24 14.91
N TYR A 158 -44.58 -15.68 13.82
CA TYR A 158 -46.02 -15.67 13.63
C TYR A 158 -46.58 -17.09 13.68
N SER A 159 -47.76 -17.23 14.30
CA SER A 159 -48.45 -18.51 14.38
C SER A 159 -49.73 -18.50 13.56
N PHE A 160 -49.92 -19.57 12.80
CA PHE A 160 -51.02 -19.77 11.86
C PHE A 160 -51.84 -20.98 12.33
N ASN A 161 -53.16 -20.89 12.23
CA ASN A 161 -54.07 -21.96 12.63
C ASN A 161 -54.82 -22.46 11.39
N CYS A 162 -54.70 -23.75 11.10
CA CYS A 162 -55.37 -24.38 9.96
C CYS A 162 -56.33 -25.47 10.46
N SER A 163 -57.58 -25.38 10.02
CA SER A 163 -58.67 -26.26 10.44
C SER A 163 -59.13 -27.12 9.27
N GLY A 164 -59.55 -28.34 9.58
CA GLY A 164 -60.15 -29.27 8.63
C GLY A 164 -60.99 -30.33 9.34
N PRO A 165 -61.57 -31.28 8.58
CA PRO A 165 -62.49 -32.27 9.13
C PRO A 165 -61.92 -33.21 10.20
N GLY A 166 -60.59 -33.30 10.36
CA GLY A 166 -59.92 -34.05 11.43
C GLY A 166 -59.49 -33.21 12.65
N GLY A 167 -59.86 -31.93 12.71
CA GLY A 167 -59.48 -31.00 13.79
C GLY A 167 -58.66 -29.81 13.28
N SER A 168 -57.91 -29.18 14.18
CA SER A 168 -57.07 -28.01 13.87
C SER A 168 -55.61 -28.28 14.17
N THR A 169 -54.72 -27.66 13.39
CA THR A 169 -53.27 -27.66 13.61
C THR A 169 -52.77 -26.22 13.76
N LYS A 170 -51.74 -26.04 14.59
CA LYS A 170 -51.08 -24.75 14.81
C LYS A 170 -49.63 -24.87 14.36
N THR A 171 -49.23 -24.01 13.43
CA THR A 171 -47.86 -23.95 12.90
C THR A 171 -47.27 -22.56 13.12
N THR A 172 -45.94 -22.43 12.99
CA THR A 172 -45.21 -21.19 13.24
C THR A 172 -44.16 -20.96 12.17
N ALA A 173 -44.07 -19.74 11.68
CA ALA A 173 -43.02 -19.31 10.77
C ALA A 173 -42.37 -18.03 11.28
N SER A 174 -41.05 -17.93 11.15
CA SER A 174 -40.27 -16.78 11.59
C SER A 174 -39.36 -16.22 10.50
N TYR A 175 -39.17 -14.91 10.56
CA TYR A 175 -38.17 -14.17 9.80
C TYR A 175 -37.43 -13.19 10.71
N THR A 176 -36.24 -12.77 10.30
CA THR A 176 -35.40 -11.82 11.03
C THR A 176 -35.02 -10.66 10.12
N LEU A 177 -35.34 -9.44 10.53
CA LEU A 177 -34.84 -8.22 9.91
C LEU A 177 -33.64 -7.68 10.69
N THR A 178 -32.49 -7.58 10.03
CA THR A 178 -31.30 -6.94 10.59
C THR A 178 -31.33 -5.43 10.31
N PRO A 179 -30.81 -4.58 11.21
CA PRO A 179 -30.58 -3.17 10.90
C PRO A 179 -29.71 -3.05 9.65
N ALA A 180 -29.97 -2.04 8.82
CA ALA A 180 -29.13 -1.76 7.67
C ALA A 180 -27.73 -1.33 8.13
N ALA A 181 -26.69 -1.84 7.47
CA ALA A 181 -25.32 -1.49 7.83
C ALA A 181 -25.07 0.03 7.72
N LYS A 182 -24.44 0.61 8.76
CA LYS A 182 -24.00 2.02 8.72
C LYS A 182 -22.96 2.24 7.62
N PRO A 183 -22.96 3.42 6.98
CA PRO A 183 -21.84 3.82 6.13
C PRO A 183 -20.53 3.83 6.92
N THR A 184 -19.43 3.56 6.23
CA THR A 184 -18.07 3.57 6.80
C THR A 184 -17.19 4.56 6.04
N ILE A 185 -16.22 5.15 6.75
CA ILE A 185 -15.18 6.01 6.18
C ILE A 185 -13.85 5.56 6.79
N ALA A 186 -12.89 5.18 5.95
CA ALA A 186 -11.56 4.76 6.37
C ALA A 186 -10.46 5.46 5.54
N HIS A 187 -9.25 5.47 6.08
CA HIS A 187 -8.05 6.06 5.46
C HIS A 187 -8.16 7.54 5.03
N LEU A 188 -9.07 8.32 5.64
CA LEU A 188 -9.25 9.75 5.36
C LEU A 188 -7.99 10.56 5.76
N LYS A 189 -7.25 11.03 4.75
CA LYS A 189 -6.01 11.79 4.93
C LYS A 189 -5.80 12.82 3.82
N TYR A 190 -5.05 13.86 4.14
CA TYR A 190 -4.31 14.66 3.17
C TYR A 190 -2.89 14.11 3.03
N THR A 191 -2.37 14.04 1.81
CA THR A 191 -0.99 13.69 1.47
C THR A 191 -0.43 14.79 0.55
N PRO A 192 0.57 15.58 0.99
CA PRO A 192 1.11 15.61 2.35
C PRO A 192 0.12 16.17 3.39
N LYS A 193 0.41 15.96 4.68
CA LYS A 193 -0.38 16.54 5.79
C LYS A 193 -0.20 18.07 5.88
N THR A 194 1.03 18.53 5.79
CA THR A 194 1.40 19.94 5.62
C THR A 194 1.76 20.18 4.16
N ALA A 195 1.19 21.20 3.52
CA ALA A 195 1.71 21.70 2.25
C ALA A 195 2.23 23.13 2.41
N TYR A 196 3.10 23.54 1.50
CA TYR A 196 3.66 24.87 1.50
C TYR A 196 3.02 25.72 0.40
N LEU A 197 3.18 27.03 0.47
CA LEU A 197 2.64 27.93 -0.57
C LEU A 197 3.14 27.52 -1.96
N GLY A 198 2.25 27.47 -2.95
CA GLY A 198 2.49 26.93 -4.29
C GLY A 198 2.29 25.41 -4.44
N GLN A 199 2.24 24.64 -3.36
CA GLN A 199 2.11 23.18 -3.44
C GLN A 199 0.65 22.71 -3.49
N ARG A 200 0.43 21.50 -4.02
CA ARG A 200 -0.88 20.81 -4.06
C ARG A 200 -0.92 19.71 -3.00
N GLN A 201 -2.09 19.42 -2.44
CA GLN A 201 -2.30 18.25 -1.59
C GLN A 201 -3.35 17.32 -2.19
N THR A 202 -3.14 16.01 -2.05
CA THR A 202 -4.14 15.01 -2.40
C THR A 202 -4.89 14.59 -1.14
N MET A 203 -6.20 14.80 -1.11
CA MET A 203 -7.10 14.25 -0.11
C MET A 203 -7.67 12.93 -0.63
N SER A 204 -7.66 11.90 0.21
CA SER A 204 -8.12 10.55 -0.16
C SER A 204 -8.85 9.89 1.00
N PHE A 205 -9.90 9.10 0.69
CA PHE A 205 -10.54 8.18 1.63
C PHE A 205 -11.19 7.00 0.91
N THR A 206 -11.49 5.96 1.68
CA THR A 206 -12.29 4.80 1.24
C THR A 206 -13.63 4.83 1.98
N TYR A 207 -14.72 4.48 1.30
CA TYR A 207 -16.07 4.46 1.87
C TYR A 207 -16.78 3.13 1.58
N GLY A 208 -17.71 2.76 2.46
CA GLY A 208 -18.54 1.58 2.31
C GLY A 208 -19.99 1.80 2.75
N ASN A 209 -20.93 1.10 2.14
CA ASN A 209 -22.38 1.21 2.37
C ASN A 209 -22.95 2.64 2.24
N ALA A 210 -22.33 3.49 1.43
CA ALA A 210 -22.77 4.88 1.24
C ALA A 210 -23.56 5.05 -0.05
N THR A 211 -24.62 5.86 -0.02
CA THR A 211 -25.32 6.43 -1.19
C THR A 211 -24.78 7.81 -1.54
N LYS A 212 -24.29 8.57 -0.56
CA LYS A 212 -23.70 9.90 -0.75
C LYS A 212 -22.55 10.11 0.22
N CYS A 213 -21.49 10.79 -0.20
CA CYS A 213 -20.39 11.25 0.64
C CYS A 213 -20.05 12.70 0.30
N TYR A 214 -19.87 13.54 1.31
CA TYR A 214 -19.76 15.00 1.17
C TYR A 214 -18.98 15.64 2.33
N ALA A 215 -18.65 16.92 2.20
CA ALA A 215 -18.17 17.78 3.28
C ALA A 215 -18.73 19.20 3.12
N TYR A 216 -18.53 20.07 4.11
CA TYR A 216 -18.86 21.49 4.01
C TYR A 216 -17.59 22.33 3.83
N ASN A 217 -17.66 23.34 2.97
CA ASN A 217 -16.59 24.34 2.84
C ASN A 217 -16.69 25.40 3.97
N SER A 218 -15.78 26.37 3.99
CA SER A 218 -15.74 27.43 5.02
C SER A 218 -16.91 28.44 4.96
N LYS A 219 -17.71 28.43 3.89
CA LYS A 219 -18.96 29.21 3.76
C LYS A 219 -20.20 28.43 4.18
N GLY A 220 -20.06 27.12 4.44
CA GLY A 220 -21.17 26.21 4.71
C GLY A 220 -21.74 25.51 3.47
N ASP A 221 -21.19 25.74 2.26
CA ASP A 221 -21.66 25.07 1.05
C ASP A 221 -21.27 23.59 1.07
N GLU A 222 -22.19 22.72 0.66
CA GLU A 222 -21.94 21.27 0.53
C GLU A 222 -21.10 20.96 -0.71
N ILE A 223 -20.02 20.20 -0.52
CA ILE A 223 -19.17 19.67 -1.58
C ILE A 223 -19.36 18.15 -1.63
N VAL A 224 -20.06 17.68 -2.67
CA VAL A 224 -20.34 16.26 -2.89
C VAL A 224 -19.13 15.57 -3.54
N TYR A 225 -18.67 14.48 -2.94
CA TYR A 225 -17.57 13.65 -3.42
C TYR A 225 -18.06 12.39 -4.14
N PHE A 226 -19.23 11.88 -3.74
CA PHE A 226 -19.92 10.77 -4.38
C PHE A 226 -21.42 10.89 -4.11
N GLU A 227 -22.24 10.55 -5.09
CA GLU A 227 -23.69 10.35 -4.96
C GLU A 227 -24.15 9.26 -5.94
N GLY A 228 -25.11 8.42 -5.53
CA GLY A 228 -25.71 7.38 -6.36
C GLY A 228 -26.15 6.14 -5.59
N ALA A 229 -26.18 4.99 -6.28
CA ALA A 229 -26.54 3.70 -5.69
C ALA A 229 -25.60 3.30 -4.55
N GLN A 230 -26.15 2.70 -3.49
CA GLN A 230 -25.39 2.31 -2.29
C GLN A 230 -24.25 1.36 -2.65
N LYS A 231 -23.01 1.78 -2.43
CA LYS A 231 -21.82 1.00 -2.82
C LYS A 231 -20.62 1.24 -1.89
N ASN A 232 -19.57 0.45 -2.13
CA ASN A 232 -18.25 0.69 -1.61
C ASN A 232 -17.39 1.35 -2.71
N GLY A 233 -16.41 2.16 -2.32
CA GLY A 233 -15.55 2.83 -3.28
C GLY A 233 -14.44 3.65 -2.62
N ASN A 234 -13.62 4.25 -3.48
CA ASN A 234 -12.52 5.12 -3.10
C ASN A 234 -12.77 6.52 -3.69
N TYR A 235 -12.38 7.55 -2.97
CA TYR A 235 -12.36 8.92 -3.47
C TYR A 235 -10.95 9.50 -3.34
N SER A 236 -10.52 10.23 -4.35
CA SER A 236 -9.27 10.99 -4.33
C SER A 236 -9.46 12.29 -5.10
N TRP A 237 -9.00 13.39 -4.49
CA TRP A 237 -9.03 14.72 -5.09
C TRP A 237 -7.70 15.42 -4.80
N ARG A 238 -7.13 16.04 -5.83
CA ARG A 238 -5.91 16.85 -5.73
C ARG A 238 -6.29 18.32 -5.74
N SER A 239 -5.82 19.08 -4.75
CA SER A 239 -6.08 20.51 -4.67
C SER A 239 -5.35 21.28 -5.77
N GLU A 240 -5.82 22.50 -6.03
CA GLU A 240 -4.98 23.53 -6.66
C GLU A 240 -3.85 23.99 -5.72
N PRO A 241 -2.83 24.71 -6.23
CA PRO A 241 -1.75 25.27 -5.45
C PRO A 241 -2.26 26.09 -4.26
N ARG A 242 -1.68 25.88 -3.08
CA ARG A 242 -2.02 26.67 -1.89
C ARG A 242 -1.52 28.11 -2.08
N ALA A 243 -2.45 29.05 -2.29
CA ALA A 243 -2.11 30.42 -2.63
C ALA A 243 -1.77 31.30 -1.40
N ASN A 244 -2.70 31.48 -0.46
CA ASN A 244 -2.68 32.69 0.40
C ASN A 244 -2.88 32.51 1.91
N LEU A 245 -3.23 31.31 2.42
CA LEU A 245 -3.65 31.17 3.83
C LEU A 245 -2.86 30.10 4.58
N VAL A 246 -1.84 30.55 5.30
CA VAL A 246 -1.05 29.77 6.27
C VAL A 246 -1.91 29.51 7.49
N ASN A 247 -2.32 28.26 7.71
CA ASN A 247 -3.18 27.89 8.83
C ASN A 247 -3.21 26.36 9.05
N ASN A 248 -3.77 25.96 10.19
CA ASN A 248 -4.21 24.60 10.45
C ASN A 248 -5.70 24.46 10.11
N TYR A 249 -6.07 23.37 9.45
CA TYR A 249 -7.41 23.13 8.96
C TYR A 249 -7.91 21.75 9.38
N THR A 250 -9.23 21.68 9.59
CA THR A 250 -9.95 20.46 9.93
C THR A 250 -10.98 20.19 8.85
N LEU A 251 -10.84 19.07 8.12
CA LEU A 251 -11.85 18.59 7.18
C LEU A 251 -12.68 17.51 7.88
N LYS A 252 -14.01 17.70 7.92
CA LYS A 252 -14.97 16.69 8.35
C LYS A 252 -15.74 16.18 7.14
N VAL A 253 -15.58 14.89 6.82
CA VAL A 253 -16.28 14.20 5.73
C VAL A 253 -17.42 13.38 6.32
N PHE A 254 -18.57 13.44 5.68
CA PHE A 254 -19.78 12.69 6.00
C PHE A 254 -20.05 11.68 4.88
N CYS A 255 -20.59 10.52 5.23
CA CYS A 255 -21.17 9.58 4.30
C CYS A 255 -22.49 9.05 4.87
N GLU A 256 -23.52 9.03 4.04
CA GLU A 256 -24.88 8.59 4.37
C GLU A 256 -25.30 7.39 3.53
N GLY A 257 -26.25 6.62 4.04
CA GLY A 257 -26.80 5.40 3.42
C GLY A 257 -27.94 4.85 4.27
N LYS A 258 -28.44 3.65 3.95
CA LYS A 258 -29.64 3.08 4.62
C LYS A 258 -29.49 2.91 6.14
N GLY A 259 -28.27 2.70 6.65
CA GLY A 259 -27.98 2.62 8.09
C GLY A 259 -27.88 3.97 8.82
N GLY A 260 -28.08 5.11 8.13
CA GLY A 260 -27.93 6.46 8.65
C GLY A 260 -26.65 7.16 8.17
N VAL A 261 -26.14 8.10 8.95
CA VAL A 261 -24.96 8.93 8.61
C VAL A 261 -23.77 8.59 9.52
N THR A 262 -22.58 8.53 8.93
CA THR A 262 -21.29 8.39 9.62
C THR A 262 -20.38 9.53 9.17
N HIS A 263 -19.45 9.97 10.03
CA HIS A 263 -18.47 11.00 9.68
C HIS A 263 -17.06 10.66 10.16
N SER A 264 -16.06 11.20 9.48
CA SER A 264 -14.65 11.13 9.86
C SER A 264 -13.98 12.49 9.71
N THR A 265 -12.94 12.75 10.49
CA THR A 265 -12.26 14.04 10.55
C THR A 265 -10.77 13.83 10.27
N THR A 266 -10.19 14.70 9.44
CA THR A 266 -8.75 14.74 9.19
C THR A 266 -8.22 16.16 9.28
N HIS A 267 -6.94 16.30 9.63
CA HIS A 267 -6.28 17.58 9.83
C HIS A 267 -5.19 17.77 8.79
N TYR A 268 -5.14 18.94 8.19
CA TYR A 268 -4.09 19.34 7.27
C TYR A 268 -3.66 20.78 7.58
N SER A 269 -2.48 21.17 7.13
CA SER A 269 -1.98 22.53 7.32
C SER A 269 -1.38 23.08 6.04
N VAL A 270 -1.33 24.41 5.99
CA VAL A 270 -0.62 25.18 4.96
C VAL A 270 0.39 26.06 5.68
N SER A 271 1.64 26.08 5.18
CA SER A 271 2.76 26.80 5.78
C SER A 271 3.54 27.62 4.75
N GLU A 272 4.29 28.62 5.20
CA GLU A 272 5.21 29.36 4.33
C GLU A 272 6.40 28.50 3.96
N ASN A 273 6.86 28.60 2.70
CA ASN A 273 8.09 27.95 2.27
C ASN A 273 9.27 28.40 3.16
N PRO A 274 10.23 27.50 3.49
CA PRO A 274 11.44 27.86 4.19
C PRO A 274 12.14 29.09 3.60
N THR A 275 12.34 30.12 4.43
CA THR A 275 13.11 31.33 4.08
C THR A 275 14.60 31.08 4.26
N VAL A 276 15.44 31.92 3.64
CA VAL A 276 16.90 31.91 3.85
C VAL A 276 17.27 31.90 5.34
N THR A 277 16.59 32.69 6.17
CA THR A 277 16.78 32.73 7.63
C THR A 277 16.52 31.37 8.27
N THR A 278 15.38 30.75 8.00
CA THR A 278 15.04 29.42 8.57
C THR A 278 15.97 28.31 8.07
N LEU A 279 16.43 28.39 6.82
CA LEU A 279 17.39 27.46 6.25
C LEU A 279 18.79 27.64 6.88
N ARG A 280 19.20 28.87 7.19
CA ARG A 280 20.44 29.16 7.94
C ARG A 280 20.38 28.65 9.37
N GLU A 281 19.28 28.87 10.08
CA GLU A 281 19.08 28.35 11.45
C GLU A 281 19.15 26.81 11.46
N ALA A 282 18.50 26.17 10.49
CA ALA A 282 18.51 24.72 10.31
C ALA A 282 19.88 24.15 9.91
N PHE A 283 20.68 24.92 9.16
CA PHE A 283 22.08 24.62 8.82
C PHE A 283 22.96 24.71 10.08
N VAL A 284 22.89 25.82 10.82
CA VAL A 284 23.72 26.07 12.01
C VAL A 284 23.44 25.01 13.08
N ALA A 285 22.17 24.67 13.32
CA ALA A 285 21.77 23.59 14.23
C ALA A 285 22.30 22.19 13.84
N ARG A 286 22.76 22.00 12.60
CA ARG A 286 23.29 20.74 12.05
C ARG A 286 24.78 20.81 11.71
N THR A 287 25.46 21.91 12.03
CA THR A 287 26.89 22.10 11.80
C THR A 287 27.68 21.62 13.02
N PRO A 288 28.43 20.49 12.95
CA PRO A 288 29.31 20.10 14.05
C PRO A 288 30.24 21.25 14.49
N GLN A 289 30.38 21.45 15.80
CA GLN A 289 31.11 22.57 16.42
C GLN A 289 32.61 22.65 16.08
N ASN A 290 33.15 21.69 15.31
CA ASN A 290 34.58 21.43 15.13
C ASN A 290 34.98 21.08 13.68
N TRP A 291 34.34 21.67 12.64
CA TRP A 291 34.65 21.34 11.22
C TRP A 291 36.14 21.45 10.87
N VAL A 292 36.82 22.50 11.34
CA VAL A 292 38.26 22.73 11.13
C VAL A 292 39.11 21.65 11.84
N ASN A 293 38.71 21.25 13.04
CA ASN A 293 39.46 20.28 13.86
C ASN A 293 39.29 18.83 13.38
N ASN A 294 38.23 18.52 12.63
CA ASN A 294 38.02 17.22 11.99
C ASN A 294 39.00 16.92 10.83
N ILE A 295 39.85 17.87 10.44
CA ILE A 295 40.88 17.70 9.40
C ILE A 295 42.24 17.71 10.11
N HIS A 296 42.86 16.56 10.32
CA HIS A 296 44.10 16.43 11.09
C HIS A 296 45.09 15.40 10.51
N CYS A 297 46.36 15.48 10.95
CA CYS A 297 47.47 14.60 10.53
C CYS A 297 47.75 13.49 11.54
N GLU A 298 46.70 12.89 12.10
CA GLU A 298 46.84 11.94 13.22
C GLU A 298 46.19 10.59 12.93
N THR A 299 45.78 10.31 11.70
CA THR A 299 45.17 9.03 11.37
C THR A 299 46.26 7.95 11.32
N PRO A 300 46.24 6.94 12.22
CA PRO A 300 47.31 5.96 12.30
C PRO A 300 47.14 4.91 11.20
N VAL A 301 48.18 4.69 10.40
CA VAL A 301 48.24 3.61 9.41
C VAL A 301 49.50 2.78 9.58
N ILE A 302 49.42 1.50 9.23
CA ILE A 302 50.58 0.62 9.25
C ILE A 302 51.25 0.68 7.87
N ILE A 303 52.45 1.24 7.82
CA ILE A 303 53.32 1.27 6.63
C ILE A 303 54.58 0.49 7.00
N ASP A 304 54.90 -0.54 6.20
CA ASP A 304 56.05 -1.44 6.41
C ASP A 304 56.13 -2.03 7.83
N GLY A 305 54.97 -2.41 8.38
CA GLY A 305 54.85 -2.99 9.72
C GLY A 305 55.00 -1.99 10.88
N ARG A 306 55.06 -0.67 10.60
CA ARG A 306 55.15 0.40 11.59
C ARG A 306 53.93 1.31 11.54
N THR A 307 53.35 1.64 12.68
CA THR A 307 52.32 2.67 12.77
C THR A 307 52.93 4.04 12.48
N GLN A 308 52.40 4.75 11.48
CA GLN A 308 52.72 6.11 11.11
C GLN A 308 51.43 6.94 11.10
N ASN A 309 51.47 8.14 11.67
CA ASN A 309 50.36 9.08 11.57
C ASN A 309 50.43 9.81 10.22
N ILE A 310 49.33 9.84 9.48
CA ILE A 310 49.24 10.47 8.17
C ILE A 310 48.13 11.53 8.10
N CYS A 311 48.28 12.46 7.16
CA CYS A 311 47.30 13.49 6.83
C CYS A 311 46.29 12.91 5.83
N ASP A 312 45.17 12.37 6.32
CA ASP A 312 44.17 11.71 5.47
C ASP A 312 43.29 12.71 4.70
N VAL A 313 43.48 12.76 3.38
CA VAL A 313 42.71 13.56 2.42
C VAL A 313 41.23 13.23 2.43
N LYS A 314 40.83 12.03 2.88
CA LYS A 314 39.43 11.57 2.93
C LYS A 314 38.53 12.49 3.75
N HIS A 315 39.05 13.11 4.81
CA HIS A 315 38.28 14.07 5.61
C HIS A 315 38.00 15.36 4.81
N MET A 316 39.00 15.90 4.10
CA MET A 316 38.81 17.08 3.26
C MET A 316 37.97 16.79 1.99
N TYR A 317 38.12 15.61 1.40
CA TYR A 317 37.30 15.13 0.29
C TYR A 317 35.79 15.20 0.61
N ASN A 318 35.41 14.88 1.84
CA ASN A 318 34.03 15.00 2.32
C ASN A 318 33.68 16.46 2.70
N ALA A 319 34.63 17.21 3.28
CA ALA A 319 34.43 18.60 3.68
C ALA A 319 34.15 19.57 2.50
N TRP A 320 34.54 19.23 1.27
CA TRP A 320 34.18 19.97 0.05
C TRP A 320 32.69 20.31 -0.03
N LEU A 321 31.80 19.35 0.24
CA LEU A 321 30.35 19.58 0.24
C LEU A 321 29.97 20.63 1.30
N GLY A 322 30.58 20.55 2.47
CA GLY A 322 30.40 21.51 3.54
C GLY A 322 30.83 22.93 3.14
N ILE A 323 32.02 23.07 2.55
CA ILE A 323 32.53 24.34 1.99
C ILE A 323 31.57 24.90 0.94
N ASP A 324 31.15 24.08 -0.03
CA ASP A 324 30.22 24.48 -1.07
C ASP A 324 28.88 24.97 -0.48
N GLY A 325 28.38 24.28 0.55
CA GLY A 325 27.17 24.67 1.29
C GLY A 325 27.32 25.96 2.10
N LEU A 326 28.45 26.14 2.80
CA LEU A 326 28.78 27.37 3.54
C LEU A 326 28.79 28.58 2.60
N LEU A 327 29.43 28.44 1.44
CA LEU A 327 29.57 29.52 0.47
C LEU A 327 28.24 29.83 -0.25
N ASP A 328 27.42 28.82 -0.57
CA ASP A 328 26.07 29.06 -1.12
C ASP A 328 25.14 29.72 -0.09
N LEU A 329 25.23 29.32 1.18
CA LEU A 329 24.48 29.95 2.26
C LEU A 329 24.98 31.38 2.57
N TYR A 330 26.29 31.63 2.43
CA TYR A 330 26.85 32.98 2.47
C TYR A 330 26.26 33.85 1.35
N LEU A 331 26.31 33.39 0.10
CA LEU A 331 25.77 34.11 -1.05
C LEU A 331 24.25 34.37 -0.91
N ALA A 332 23.53 33.47 -0.23
CA ALA A 332 22.10 33.64 0.05
C ALA A 332 21.78 34.63 1.19
N SER A 333 22.60 34.66 2.25
CA SER A 333 22.27 35.32 3.52
C SER A 333 23.13 36.54 3.89
N GLY A 334 24.26 36.73 3.20
CA GLY A 334 25.25 37.76 3.52
C GLY A 334 26.06 37.51 4.81
N ASP A 335 25.88 36.37 5.48
CA ASP A 335 26.53 36.06 6.76
C ASP A 335 28.02 35.69 6.56
N THR A 336 28.89 36.69 6.71
CA THR A 336 30.34 36.58 6.47
C THR A 336 31.04 35.54 7.33
N SER A 337 30.45 35.11 8.46
CA SER A 337 31.01 34.06 9.31
C SER A 337 31.07 32.70 8.60
N LEU A 338 30.16 32.45 7.66
CA LEU A 338 30.12 31.22 6.86
C LEU A 338 31.27 31.17 5.84
N ALA A 339 31.58 32.31 5.20
CA ALA A 339 32.72 32.46 4.30
C ALA A 339 34.06 32.36 5.06
N GLU A 340 34.14 32.95 6.25
CA GLU A 340 35.30 32.79 7.14
C GLU A 340 35.52 31.33 7.57
N LEU A 341 34.45 30.58 7.89
CA LEU A 341 34.57 29.16 8.23
C LEU A 341 35.05 28.33 7.02
N ALA A 342 34.51 28.59 5.82
CA ALA A 342 34.99 27.95 4.58
C ALA A 342 36.47 28.25 4.29
N LEU A 343 36.92 29.47 4.62
CA LEU A 343 38.31 29.89 4.54
C LEU A 343 39.20 29.14 5.52
N GLN A 344 38.84 29.06 6.80
CA GLN A 344 39.59 28.32 7.82
C GLN A 344 39.75 26.83 7.50
N ILE A 345 38.72 26.19 6.93
CA ILE A 345 38.77 24.79 6.50
C ILE A 345 39.74 24.62 5.32
N SER A 346 39.72 25.57 4.38
CA SER A 346 40.63 25.58 3.22
C SER A 346 42.09 25.85 3.63
N GLU A 347 42.31 26.75 4.59
CA GLU A 347 43.62 26.99 5.23
C GLU A 347 44.10 25.77 6.02
N LYS A 348 43.18 25.05 6.69
CA LYS A 348 43.54 23.81 7.38
C LYS A 348 44.06 22.76 6.41
N TYR A 349 43.42 22.57 5.25
CA TYR A 349 43.92 21.67 4.20
C TYR A 349 45.32 22.06 3.72
N LYS A 350 45.55 23.36 3.47
CA LYS A 350 46.90 23.88 3.16
C LYS A 350 47.91 23.56 4.26
N SER A 351 47.54 23.73 5.53
CA SER A 351 48.44 23.52 6.68
C SER A 351 48.84 22.07 6.95
N ILE A 352 48.08 21.09 6.41
CA ILE A 352 48.33 19.66 6.60
C ILE A 352 49.06 18.99 5.42
N GLY A 353 49.34 19.72 4.34
CA GLY A 353 50.10 19.18 3.21
C GLY A 353 51.59 19.02 3.55
N GLN A 354 52.23 17.99 3.01
CA GLN A 354 53.66 17.71 3.23
C GLN A 354 54.35 17.38 1.91
N ASP A 355 55.49 18.00 1.60
CA ASP A 355 56.34 17.54 0.50
C ASP A 355 57.04 16.25 0.95
N LYS A 356 56.61 15.11 0.40
CA LYS A 356 57.04 13.78 0.85
C LYS A 356 58.18 13.21 0.01
N ASN A 357 58.35 13.69 -1.22
CA ASN A 357 59.26 13.13 -2.22
C ASN A 357 60.35 14.12 -2.67
N GLY A 358 60.29 15.38 -2.22
CA GLY A 358 61.22 16.45 -2.58
C GLY A 358 60.96 17.08 -3.94
N ASP A 359 59.76 16.93 -4.52
CA ASP A 359 59.42 17.43 -5.85
C ASP A 359 58.91 18.89 -5.87
N GLY A 360 58.75 19.53 -4.70
CA GLY A 360 58.26 20.90 -4.57
C GLY A 360 56.74 21.04 -4.58
N TYR A 361 56.00 19.93 -4.60
CA TYR A 361 54.56 19.88 -4.36
C TYR A 361 54.25 19.37 -2.95
N LEU A 362 53.01 19.58 -2.51
CA LEU A 362 52.53 19.06 -1.22
C LEU A 362 51.64 17.86 -1.50
N ASP A 363 51.76 16.83 -0.65
CA ASP A 363 51.02 15.58 -0.73
C ASP A 363 50.12 15.38 0.49
N TRP A 364 49.04 14.62 0.27
CA TRP A 364 48.14 14.12 1.30
C TRP A 364 47.92 12.62 1.07
N PHE A 365 47.57 11.88 2.12
CA PHE A 365 47.47 10.42 2.08
C PHE A 365 46.02 9.99 2.04
N SER A 366 45.72 8.76 1.61
CA SER A 366 44.39 8.18 1.80
C SER A 366 44.49 6.83 2.51
N THR A 367 43.84 6.72 3.67
CA THR A 367 43.91 5.55 4.56
C THR A 367 43.31 4.25 4.01
N PRO A 368 42.21 4.21 3.22
CA PRO A 368 41.47 2.95 3.04
C PRO A 368 42.01 1.98 1.99
N LEU A 369 43.05 2.35 1.22
CA LEU A 369 43.43 1.64 -0.02
C LEU A 369 44.87 1.10 -0.02
N PHE A 370 45.49 1.01 1.16
CA PHE A 370 46.78 0.33 1.36
C PHE A 370 46.69 -1.21 1.20
N GLU A 371 45.51 -1.81 1.33
CA GLU A 371 45.32 -3.27 1.31
C GLU A 371 45.42 -3.91 -0.09
N TYR A 372 45.51 -3.13 -1.19
CA TYR A 372 45.63 -3.70 -2.54
C TYR A 372 47.11 -3.83 -2.97
N ASN A 373 47.68 -5.01 -2.72
CA ASN A 373 49.02 -5.45 -3.19
C ASN A 373 50.22 -4.60 -2.72
N GLY A 374 50.14 -3.94 -1.55
CA GLY A 374 51.30 -3.33 -0.89
C GLY A 374 51.95 -2.17 -1.64
N LYS A 375 51.20 -1.50 -2.52
CA LYS A 375 51.61 -0.25 -3.17
C LYS A 375 50.74 0.89 -2.68
N MET A 376 51.36 2.02 -2.32
CA MET A 376 50.60 3.25 -2.06
C MET A 376 49.87 3.66 -3.35
N TYR A 377 48.54 3.55 -3.34
CA TYR A 377 47.72 4.16 -4.37
C TYR A 377 47.61 5.66 -4.12
N ASP A 378 48.09 6.41 -5.10
CA ASP A 378 48.03 7.85 -5.12
C ASP A 378 46.64 8.30 -5.62
N HIS A 379 45.75 8.64 -4.70
CA HIS A 379 44.35 8.98 -4.99
C HIS A 379 44.17 10.46 -5.32
N ASP A 380 44.84 10.85 -6.40
CA ASP A 380 44.63 12.03 -7.26
C ASP A 380 43.23 12.69 -7.16
N HIS A 381 42.17 11.90 -7.33
CA HIS A 381 40.80 12.37 -7.44
C HIS A 381 40.18 12.79 -6.10
N TYR A 382 40.79 12.43 -4.97
CA TYR A 382 40.45 12.96 -3.67
C TYR A 382 41.05 14.35 -3.46
N GLU A 383 42.33 14.54 -3.84
CA GLU A 383 42.96 15.87 -3.85
C GLU A 383 42.23 16.84 -4.79
N TRP A 384 41.75 16.40 -5.95
CA TRP A 384 40.96 17.27 -6.84
C TRP A 384 39.63 17.72 -6.24
N ARG A 385 38.97 16.89 -5.42
CA ARG A 385 37.71 17.29 -4.76
C ARG A 385 37.97 18.24 -3.59
N ALA A 386 39.00 17.95 -2.79
CA ALA A 386 39.50 18.87 -1.76
C ALA A 386 39.89 20.24 -2.35
N GLY A 387 40.62 20.22 -3.47
CA GLY A 387 41.07 21.40 -4.21
C GLY A 387 39.95 22.21 -4.84
N ALA A 388 38.85 21.57 -5.28
CA ALA A 388 37.65 22.30 -5.71
C ALA A 388 37.09 23.17 -4.57
N GLY A 389 37.13 22.68 -3.32
CA GLY A 389 36.79 23.45 -2.12
C GLY A 389 37.67 24.66 -1.92
N VAL A 390 38.99 24.48 -1.94
CA VAL A 390 39.94 25.58 -1.82
C VAL A 390 39.74 26.62 -2.92
N ALA A 391 39.63 26.18 -4.18
CA ALA A 391 39.43 27.06 -5.32
C ALA A 391 38.11 27.85 -5.22
N ARG A 392 37.00 27.21 -4.84
CA ARG A 392 35.69 27.87 -4.67
C ARG A 392 35.71 28.90 -3.55
N THR A 393 36.30 28.56 -2.40
CA THR A 393 36.52 29.49 -1.29
C THR A 393 37.28 30.73 -1.74
N VAL A 394 38.38 30.54 -2.46
CA VAL A 394 39.20 31.63 -2.99
C VAL A 394 38.40 32.52 -3.94
N ALA A 395 37.67 31.92 -4.89
CA ALA A 395 36.83 32.66 -5.84
C ALA A 395 35.76 33.50 -5.13
N VAL A 396 34.96 32.90 -4.25
CA VAL A 396 33.86 33.60 -3.55
C VAL A 396 34.39 34.69 -2.62
N VAL A 397 35.49 34.45 -1.90
CA VAL A 397 36.10 35.46 -1.02
C VAL A 397 36.68 36.63 -1.80
N LEU A 398 37.30 36.40 -2.96
CA LEU A 398 37.89 37.47 -3.78
C LEU A 398 36.87 38.18 -4.69
N ASP A 399 35.75 37.54 -5.04
CA ASP A 399 34.65 38.15 -5.81
C ASP A 399 33.89 39.22 -4.99
N ASP A 400 33.73 39.05 -3.67
CA ASP A 400 32.97 39.97 -2.82
C ASP A 400 33.88 40.98 -2.06
N SER A 401 33.61 42.28 -2.24
CA SER A 401 34.30 43.38 -1.57
C SER A 401 34.00 43.48 -0.07
N LYS A 402 32.87 42.93 0.40
CA LYS A 402 32.51 42.80 1.83
C LYS A 402 33.48 41.89 2.58
N LEU A 403 34.15 40.97 1.88
CA LEU A 403 35.14 40.04 2.43
C LEU A 403 36.58 40.55 2.27
N SER A 404 36.78 41.84 2.03
CA SER A 404 38.09 42.47 1.81
C SER A 404 39.12 42.21 2.94
N SER A 405 38.67 42.06 4.19
CA SER A 405 39.53 41.66 5.32
C SER A 405 40.15 40.26 5.16
N LEU A 406 39.52 39.40 4.36
CA LEU A 406 39.92 38.02 4.10
C LEU A 406 40.76 37.85 2.82
N HIS A 407 40.79 38.88 1.94
CA HIS A 407 41.43 38.81 0.62
C HIS A 407 42.91 38.41 0.66
N SER A 408 43.66 38.82 1.68
CA SER A 408 45.08 38.44 1.83
C SER A 408 45.26 36.93 2.03
N ARG A 409 44.41 36.34 2.89
CA ARG A 409 44.37 34.89 3.16
C ARG A 409 43.90 34.11 1.93
N ALA A 410 42.86 34.59 1.24
CA ALA A 410 42.40 33.99 -0.01
C ALA A 410 43.47 34.05 -1.12
N LYS A 411 44.25 35.13 -1.26
CA LYS A 411 45.41 35.18 -2.20
C LYS A 411 46.50 34.18 -1.83
N SER A 412 46.75 33.96 -0.54
CA SER A 412 47.66 32.93 -0.03
C SER A 412 47.17 31.51 -0.35
N LEU A 413 45.85 31.29 -0.45
CA LEU A 413 45.25 30.04 -0.93
C LEU A 413 45.23 29.92 -2.46
N GLN A 414 45.02 31.00 -3.22
CA GLN A 414 45.15 31.00 -4.69
C GLN A 414 46.51 30.46 -5.09
N ALA A 415 47.59 31.09 -4.60
CA ALA A 415 48.96 30.68 -4.92
C ALA A 415 49.27 29.22 -4.51
N PHE A 416 48.72 28.79 -3.36
CA PHE A 416 48.83 27.39 -2.92
C PHE A 416 48.10 26.42 -3.85
N ALA A 417 46.86 26.73 -4.26
CA ALA A 417 46.07 25.87 -5.14
C ALA A 417 46.65 25.83 -6.57
N GLU A 418 47.15 26.96 -7.08
CA GLU A 418 47.86 27.04 -8.35
C GLU A 418 49.12 26.14 -8.36
N GLN A 419 49.95 26.21 -7.31
CA GLN A 419 51.17 25.41 -7.21
C GLN A 419 50.87 23.93 -6.90
N HIS A 420 50.28 23.64 -5.73
CA HIS A 420 50.25 22.30 -5.15
C HIS A 420 49.04 21.46 -5.60
N ILE A 421 48.07 22.05 -6.29
CA ILE A 421 46.90 21.32 -6.82
C ILE A 421 46.93 21.35 -8.35
N TRP A 422 46.92 22.53 -8.97
CA TRP A 422 46.87 22.60 -10.43
C TRP A 422 48.19 22.15 -11.09
N ARG A 423 49.33 22.81 -10.83
CA ARG A 423 50.59 22.49 -11.52
C ARG A 423 51.04 21.05 -11.27
N LYS A 424 51.00 20.59 -10.00
CA LYS A 424 51.24 19.20 -9.58
C LYS A 424 50.56 18.20 -10.51
N TRP A 425 49.24 18.29 -10.61
CA TRP A 425 48.44 17.30 -11.32
C TRP A 425 48.40 17.53 -12.83
N TYR A 426 48.46 18.77 -13.30
CA TYR A 426 48.49 19.11 -14.73
C TYR A 426 49.72 18.54 -15.43
N ALA A 427 50.91 18.62 -14.80
CA ALA A 427 52.13 18.00 -15.31
C ALA A 427 52.01 16.47 -15.34
N LYS A 428 51.58 15.88 -14.21
CA LYS A 428 51.51 14.43 -14.00
C LYS A 428 50.50 13.72 -14.92
N TYR A 429 49.35 14.35 -15.20
CA TYR A 429 48.28 13.78 -16.05
C TYR A 429 48.35 14.17 -17.53
N ARG A 430 49.54 14.53 -18.04
CA ARG A 430 49.72 14.98 -19.45
C ARG A 430 48.70 16.05 -19.83
N GLN A 431 48.66 17.12 -19.04
CA GLN A 431 47.83 18.31 -19.24
C GLN A 431 46.31 18.04 -19.10
N PHE A 432 45.93 16.96 -18.39
CA PHE A 432 44.56 16.45 -18.25
C PHE A 432 43.80 16.15 -19.57
N SER A 433 44.50 16.19 -20.71
CA SER A 433 43.95 16.01 -22.05
C SER A 433 43.09 14.74 -22.19
N ASN A 434 43.50 13.67 -21.49
CA ASN A 434 42.93 12.33 -21.56
C ASN A 434 42.01 11.93 -20.39
N LEU A 435 41.53 12.86 -19.56
CA LEU A 435 40.55 12.52 -18.51
C LEU A 435 39.24 12.01 -19.16
N LYS A 436 38.92 10.72 -18.99
CA LYS A 436 37.70 10.11 -19.54
C LYS A 436 36.56 10.00 -18.53
N VAL A 437 36.85 10.05 -17.23
CA VAL A 437 35.83 9.92 -16.18
C VAL A 437 35.09 11.25 -16.01
N THR A 438 33.76 11.24 -16.14
CA THR A 438 32.93 12.46 -16.17
C THR A 438 33.08 13.29 -14.89
N HIS A 439 33.06 12.63 -13.73
CA HIS A 439 33.20 13.30 -12.45
C HIS A 439 34.64 13.75 -12.14
N PHE A 440 35.67 13.17 -12.77
CA PHE A 440 37.04 13.70 -12.70
C PHE A 440 37.15 14.99 -13.53
N ILE A 441 36.56 15.01 -14.73
CA ILE A 441 36.43 16.24 -15.53
C ILE A 441 35.68 17.30 -14.73
N GLY A 442 34.59 16.94 -14.03
CA GLY A 442 33.86 17.84 -13.14
C GLY A 442 34.73 18.44 -12.02
N ARG A 443 35.48 17.61 -11.27
CA ARG A 443 36.37 18.08 -10.20
C ARG A 443 37.46 19.03 -10.71
N VAL A 444 38.21 18.61 -11.73
CA VAL A 444 39.31 19.41 -12.31
C VAL A 444 38.77 20.66 -13.00
N GLY A 445 37.61 20.58 -13.65
CA GLY A 445 36.91 21.71 -14.26
C GLY A 445 36.45 22.73 -13.23
N THR A 446 35.97 22.27 -12.07
CA THR A 446 35.58 23.14 -10.95
C THR A 446 36.80 23.91 -10.39
N ILE A 447 37.96 23.24 -10.24
CA ILE A 447 39.22 23.91 -9.89
C ILE A 447 39.58 24.95 -10.95
N ALA A 448 39.59 24.56 -12.22
CA ALA A 448 39.95 25.44 -13.34
C ALA A 448 39.08 26.70 -13.39
N LEU A 449 37.76 26.51 -13.27
CA LEU A 449 36.76 27.57 -13.29
C LEU A 449 37.00 28.62 -12.21
N PHE A 450 37.18 28.18 -10.96
CA PHE A 450 37.32 29.10 -9.84
C PHE A 450 38.70 29.76 -9.77
N LEU A 451 39.80 29.03 -10.03
CA LEU A 451 41.13 29.63 -10.08
C LEU A 451 41.28 30.63 -11.25
N ASN A 452 40.62 30.39 -12.40
CA ASN A 452 40.63 31.30 -13.55
C ASN A 452 40.12 32.72 -13.25
N LYS A 453 39.20 32.88 -12.28
CA LYS A 453 38.65 34.21 -11.95
C LYS A 453 39.74 35.19 -11.54
N HIS A 454 40.60 34.78 -10.59
CA HIS A 454 41.57 35.65 -9.92
C HIS A 454 43.04 35.30 -10.20
N SER A 455 43.32 34.31 -11.05
CA SER A 455 44.70 34.00 -11.45
C SER A 455 45.35 35.17 -12.20
N THR A 456 46.57 35.51 -11.77
CA THR A 456 47.43 36.54 -12.36
C THR A 456 48.45 35.97 -13.36
N ASP A 457 48.66 34.65 -13.39
CA ASP A 457 49.51 33.98 -14.37
C ASP A 457 48.70 33.67 -15.64
N GLN A 458 49.02 34.35 -16.75
CA GLN A 458 48.34 34.14 -18.02
C GLN A 458 48.53 32.73 -18.61
N THR A 459 49.61 32.03 -18.26
CA THR A 459 49.84 30.64 -18.67
C THR A 459 48.82 29.74 -17.99
N LEU A 460 48.64 29.89 -16.66
CA LEU A 460 47.63 29.15 -15.91
C LEU A 460 46.22 29.50 -16.39
N LYS A 461 45.92 30.80 -16.59
CA LYS A 461 44.64 31.27 -17.09
C LYS A 461 44.28 30.66 -18.45
N SER A 462 45.24 30.60 -19.36
CA SER A 462 45.09 29.90 -20.65
C SER A 462 44.85 28.40 -20.48
N GLN A 463 45.54 27.73 -19.56
CA GLN A 463 45.32 26.30 -19.25
C GLN A 463 43.92 26.05 -18.70
N TYR A 464 43.45 26.89 -17.77
CA TYR A 464 42.10 26.77 -17.20
C TYR A 464 41.02 26.92 -18.27
N GLN A 465 41.10 27.97 -19.09
CA GLN A 465 40.13 28.22 -20.16
C GLN A 465 40.12 27.10 -21.19
N ASN A 466 41.28 26.63 -21.62
CA ASN A 466 41.41 25.48 -22.51
C ASN A 466 40.83 24.20 -21.89
N PHE A 467 40.98 23.98 -20.58
CA PHE A 467 40.34 22.85 -19.92
C PHE A 467 38.81 23.01 -19.90
N ILE A 468 38.29 24.14 -19.44
CA ILE A 468 36.84 24.40 -19.30
C ILE A 468 36.14 24.20 -20.64
N VAL A 469 36.68 24.77 -21.73
CA VAL A 469 36.09 24.64 -23.07
C VAL A 469 36.22 23.20 -23.59
N ASN A 470 37.45 22.69 -23.75
CA ASN A 470 37.66 21.42 -24.48
C ASN A 470 37.19 20.20 -23.67
N ARG A 471 37.46 20.15 -22.36
CA ARG A 471 37.01 19.04 -21.52
C ARG A 471 35.55 19.19 -21.10
N GLY A 472 35.04 20.42 -20.98
CA GLY A 472 33.61 20.67 -20.80
C GLY A 472 32.79 20.20 -22.00
N GLN A 473 33.23 20.44 -23.24
CA GLN A 473 32.54 19.95 -24.43
C GLN A 473 32.47 18.41 -24.45
N VAL A 474 33.60 17.72 -24.24
CA VAL A 474 33.62 16.24 -24.18
C VAL A 474 32.75 15.71 -23.04
N LEU A 475 32.58 16.46 -21.95
CA LEU A 475 31.62 16.12 -20.90
C LEU A 475 30.17 16.32 -21.38
N LYS A 476 29.84 17.44 -22.02
CA LYS A 476 28.50 17.70 -22.59
C LYS A 476 28.10 16.62 -23.59
N ASP A 477 29.01 16.26 -24.49
CA ASP A 477 28.81 15.22 -25.52
C ASP A 477 28.64 13.81 -24.91
N SER A 478 29.04 13.60 -23.65
CA SER A 478 28.84 12.35 -22.91
C SER A 478 27.51 12.27 -22.15
N LEU A 479 26.74 13.35 -22.08
CA LEU A 479 25.43 13.38 -21.43
C LEU A 479 24.41 12.70 -22.34
N GLU A 480 23.93 11.53 -21.91
CA GLU A 480 22.99 10.75 -22.71
C GLU A 480 21.61 11.41 -22.70
N HIS A 481 21.10 11.76 -23.88
CA HIS A 481 19.78 12.33 -24.06
C HIS A 481 18.70 11.25 -23.88
N ILE A 482 17.79 11.46 -22.93
CA ILE A 482 16.66 10.58 -22.69
C ILE A 482 15.36 11.36 -22.60
N THR A 483 14.26 10.74 -23.02
CA THR A 483 12.90 11.26 -22.84
C THR A 483 12.17 10.42 -21.80
N THR A 484 11.62 11.04 -20.76
CA THR A 484 10.87 10.34 -19.71
C THR A 484 9.67 11.17 -19.28
N ASN A 485 8.49 10.56 -19.20
CA ASN A 485 7.22 11.23 -18.89
C ASN A 485 6.99 12.49 -19.76
N GLY A 486 7.35 12.43 -21.04
CA GLY A 486 7.21 13.52 -22.01
C GLY A 486 8.23 14.67 -21.86
N ALA A 487 9.19 14.57 -20.96
CA ALA A 487 10.23 15.57 -20.74
C ALA A 487 11.61 15.09 -21.21
N ASN A 488 12.40 15.99 -21.81
CA ASN A 488 13.80 15.74 -22.15
C ASN A 488 14.67 15.90 -20.89
N ALA A 489 15.53 14.92 -20.65
CA ALA A 489 16.43 14.84 -19.50
C ALA A 489 17.81 14.28 -19.94
N TYR A 490 18.79 14.34 -19.04
CA TYR A 490 20.11 13.72 -19.24
C TYR A 490 20.32 12.53 -18.30
N ASN A 491 20.86 11.42 -18.81
CA ASN A 491 21.53 10.42 -18.00
C ASN A 491 23.03 10.72 -17.94
N ILE A 492 23.62 10.68 -16.74
CA ILE A 492 25.04 10.97 -16.52
C ILE A 492 25.77 9.64 -16.34
N ARG A 493 26.54 9.26 -17.37
CA ARG A 493 27.39 8.05 -17.37
C ARG A 493 28.73 8.32 -16.68
N CYS A 494 29.42 7.26 -16.24
CA CYS A 494 30.73 7.40 -15.57
C CYS A 494 31.86 7.79 -16.51
N TYR A 495 31.81 7.35 -17.77
CA TYR A 495 32.88 7.55 -18.74
C TYR A 495 32.38 8.29 -19.97
N ALA A 496 33.05 9.39 -20.30
CA ALA A 496 32.93 10.03 -21.60
C ALA A 496 33.51 9.11 -22.69
N PRO A 497 32.82 8.96 -23.84
CA PRO A 497 33.27 8.07 -24.91
C PRO A 497 34.62 8.53 -25.48
N ALA A 498 35.50 7.58 -25.72
CA ALA A 498 36.81 7.83 -26.31
C ALA A 498 37.09 6.78 -27.39
N GLY A 499 36.43 6.93 -28.54
CA GLY A 499 36.54 6.04 -29.69
C GLY A 499 35.83 4.68 -29.52
N GLY A 500 34.85 4.58 -28.64
CA GLY A 500 34.10 3.35 -28.37
C GLY A 500 32.83 3.59 -27.54
N VAL A 501 32.10 2.52 -27.22
CA VAL A 501 30.84 2.59 -26.45
C VAL A 501 31.11 3.11 -25.04
N ALA A 502 30.40 4.16 -24.62
CA ALA A 502 30.51 4.72 -23.27
C ALA A 502 30.00 3.72 -22.23
N GLN A 503 30.77 3.51 -21.16
CA GLN A 503 30.49 2.53 -20.11
C GLN A 503 29.68 3.14 -18.95
N ASP A 504 28.67 2.41 -18.50
CA ASP A 504 27.88 2.74 -17.32
C ASP A 504 28.65 2.43 -16.03
N CYS A 505 28.27 3.09 -14.95
CA CYS A 505 28.89 2.95 -13.62
C CYS A 505 28.61 1.60 -12.96
N ALA A 506 27.61 0.86 -13.45
CA ALA A 506 27.17 -0.41 -12.90
C ALA A 506 27.84 -1.58 -13.61
N SER A 507 28.39 -2.53 -12.83
CA SER A 507 28.65 -3.88 -13.35
C SER A 507 27.33 -4.53 -13.80
N ALA A 508 27.42 -5.50 -14.72
CA ALA A 508 26.29 -6.20 -15.37
C ALA A 508 25.36 -7.01 -14.44
N SER A 509 25.40 -6.75 -13.13
CA SER A 509 24.63 -7.41 -12.06
C SER A 509 23.55 -6.51 -11.42
N LEU A 510 23.37 -5.27 -11.90
CA LEU A 510 22.19 -4.45 -11.57
C LEU A 510 21.11 -4.60 -12.66
N PRO A 511 19.84 -4.86 -12.31
CA PRO A 511 18.84 -5.38 -13.26
C PRO A 511 18.12 -4.30 -14.09
N VAL A 512 18.70 -3.11 -14.28
CA VAL A 512 18.04 -1.97 -14.94
C VAL A 512 19.03 -1.21 -15.83
N GLU A 513 18.83 -1.29 -17.16
CA GLU A 513 19.44 -0.36 -18.12
C GLU A 513 19.10 1.09 -17.72
N GLY A 514 20.09 2.00 -17.73
CA GLY A 514 19.87 3.40 -17.34
C GLY A 514 19.85 3.67 -15.83
N THR A 515 20.61 2.91 -15.03
CA THR A 515 20.82 3.23 -13.60
C THR A 515 21.70 4.48 -13.45
N ILE A 516 21.15 5.57 -12.92
CA ILE A 516 21.90 6.83 -12.70
C ILE A 516 22.82 6.69 -11.48
N ASP A 517 24.12 6.89 -11.66
CA ASP A 517 25.07 7.06 -10.56
C ASP A 517 25.05 8.49 -10.04
N VAL A 518 24.07 8.74 -9.17
CA VAL A 518 23.83 10.06 -8.57
C VAL A 518 25.01 10.51 -7.69
N SER A 519 25.75 9.54 -7.12
CA SER A 519 26.93 9.72 -6.27
C SER A 519 28.10 10.37 -7.01
N HIS A 520 28.52 9.78 -8.12
CA HIS A 520 29.60 10.32 -8.93
C HIS A 520 29.15 11.55 -9.74
N ALA A 521 27.90 11.58 -10.18
CA ALA A 521 27.37 12.68 -10.99
C ALA A 521 27.29 14.04 -10.25
N GLY A 522 27.31 14.08 -8.91
CA GLY A 522 27.22 15.34 -8.16
C GLY A 522 28.33 16.36 -8.49
N ASP A 523 29.59 15.91 -8.63
CA ASP A 523 30.70 16.80 -9.01
C ASP A 523 30.61 17.24 -10.48
N THR A 524 30.06 16.39 -11.35
CA THR A 524 29.73 16.72 -12.75
C THR A 524 28.69 17.85 -12.80
N VAL A 525 27.57 17.70 -12.09
CA VAL A 525 26.49 18.70 -12.05
C VAL A 525 26.99 20.03 -11.50
N SER A 526 27.81 20.00 -10.44
CA SER A 526 28.41 21.21 -9.88
C SER A 526 29.23 21.98 -10.93
N PHE A 527 30.10 21.30 -11.68
CA PHE A 527 30.90 21.93 -12.73
C PHE A 527 30.04 22.53 -13.86
N ILE A 528 29.03 21.81 -14.35
CA ILE A 528 28.14 22.30 -15.42
C ILE A 528 27.40 23.57 -14.93
N VAL A 529 26.82 23.53 -13.72
CA VAL A 529 26.07 24.66 -13.15
C VAL A 529 26.96 25.88 -12.94
N GLU A 530 28.10 25.71 -12.26
CA GLU A 530 28.99 26.84 -11.94
C GLU A 530 29.61 27.43 -13.22
N THR A 531 29.92 26.60 -14.23
CA THR A 531 30.39 27.08 -15.55
C THR A 531 29.30 27.86 -16.27
N TYR A 532 28.05 27.40 -16.25
CA TYR A 532 26.90 28.15 -16.78
C TYR A 532 26.72 29.50 -16.08
N LEU A 533 26.76 29.52 -14.74
CA LEU A 533 26.68 30.76 -13.94
C LEU A 533 27.84 31.74 -14.22
N ALA A 534 29.01 31.23 -14.62
CA ALA A 534 30.15 32.04 -15.02
C ALA A 534 30.13 32.46 -16.52
N GLY A 535 28.99 32.35 -17.20
CA GLY A 535 28.82 32.75 -18.60
C GLY A 535 28.92 31.60 -19.62
N GLY A 536 28.90 30.34 -19.17
CA GLY A 536 28.79 29.13 -19.99
C GLY A 536 30.04 28.74 -20.80
N PHE A 537 30.98 29.66 -21.03
CA PHE A 537 32.20 29.46 -21.83
C PHE A 537 31.93 28.93 -23.26
N GLY A 538 30.72 29.16 -23.78
CA GLY A 538 30.26 28.59 -25.06
C GLY A 538 29.94 27.09 -25.04
N VAL A 539 30.03 26.43 -23.87
CA VAL A 539 29.81 24.98 -23.72
C VAL A 539 28.41 24.68 -23.18
N PHE A 540 28.09 25.19 -21.99
CA PHE A 540 26.87 24.86 -21.26
C PHE A 540 25.84 25.99 -21.35
N GLU A 541 24.58 25.63 -21.61
CA GLU A 541 23.49 26.57 -21.86
C GLU A 541 22.30 26.32 -20.94
N HIS A 542 21.32 27.25 -20.90
CA HIS A 542 20.16 27.14 -20.02
C HIS A 542 19.34 25.85 -20.25
N GLN A 543 19.28 25.35 -21.48
CA GLN A 543 18.61 24.08 -21.80
C GLN A 543 19.31 22.87 -21.15
N ASP A 544 20.60 22.93 -20.86
CA ASP A 544 21.28 21.85 -20.11
C ASP A 544 20.83 21.84 -18.65
N MET A 545 20.66 23.02 -18.04
CA MET A 545 20.11 23.15 -16.68
C MET A 545 18.71 22.54 -16.59
N LEU A 546 17.83 22.85 -17.55
CA LEU A 546 16.47 22.32 -17.57
C LEU A 546 16.41 20.79 -17.78
N LYS A 547 17.28 20.24 -18.65
CA LYS A 547 17.40 18.78 -18.83
C LYS A 547 17.89 18.10 -17.55
N LEU A 548 18.89 18.66 -16.86
CA LEU A 548 19.37 18.15 -15.58
C LEU A 548 18.29 18.27 -14.48
N SER A 549 17.55 19.38 -14.42
CA SER A 549 16.40 19.52 -13.52
C SER A 549 15.31 18.49 -13.80
N ASN A 550 15.06 18.16 -15.07
CA ASN A 550 14.15 17.08 -15.45
C ASN A 550 14.69 15.70 -15.02
N THR A 551 16.00 15.44 -15.10
CA THR A 551 16.62 14.24 -14.52
C THR A 551 16.26 14.11 -13.03
N VAL A 552 16.39 15.19 -12.25
CA VAL A 552 16.01 15.16 -10.83
C VAL A 552 14.51 14.91 -10.66
N LYS A 553 13.66 15.71 -11.29
CA LYS A 553 12.19 15.66 -11.13
C LYS A 553 11.50 14.39 -11.67
N LYS A 554 12.13 13.67 -12.62
CA LYS A 554 11.51 12.54 -13.34
C LYS A 554 12.17 11.19 -13.10
N LEU A 555 13.45 11.15 -12.71
CA LEU A 555 14.22 9.91 -12.59
C LEU A 555 14.73 9.71 -11.16
N ILE A 556 15.17 10.78 -10.51
CA ILE A 556 15.63 10.73 -9.12
C ILE A 556 14.44 10.85 -8.15
N ILE A 557 13.43 11.66 -8.49
CA ILE A 557 12.23 11.91 -7.70
C ILE A 557 10.98 11.44 -8.48
N SER A 558 10.00 10.87 -7.77
CA SER A 558 8.67 10.52 -8.25
C SER A 558 7.82 11.78 -8.37
N ASP A 559 7.32 12.05 -9.57
CA ASP A 559 6.42 13.15 -9.89
C ASP A 559 4.98 12.94 -9.37
N LEU A 560 4.64 11.70 -8.99
CA LEU A 560 3.37 11.36 -8.33
C LEU A 560 3.42 11.58 -6.81
N GLU A 561 4.53 11.20 -6.16
CA GLU A 561 4.63 11.15 -4.70
C GLU A 561 5.52 12.25 -4.07
N GLN A 562 6.29 12.98 -4.88
CA GLN A 562 7.34 13.93 -4.42
C GLN A 562 8.36 13.26 -3.48
N ARG A 563 8.76 12.02 -3.82
CA ARG A 563 9.69 11.17 -3.05
C ARG A 563 10.78 10.62 -3.95
N PHE A 564 11.97 10.37 -3.42
CA PHE A 564 13.05 9.72 -4.15
C PHE A 564 12.63 8.33 -4.65
N ARG A 565 12.99 7.99 -5.90
CA ARG A 565 12.65 6.69 -6.50
C ARG A 565 13.58 5.59 -5.98
N SER A 566 13.05 4.38 -5.81
CA SER A 566 13.75 3.22 -5.24
C SER A 566 14.82 2.61 -6.14
N ASN A 567 14.91 3.03 -7.41
CA ASN A 567 15.90 2.55 -8.39
C ASN A 567 17.14 3.46 -8.52
N VAL A 568 17.37 4.37 -7.56
CA VAL A 568 18.53 5.27 -7.52
C VAL A 568 19.64 4.65 -6.66
N CYS A 569 20.75 4.24 -7.27
CA CYS A 569 21.87 3.59 -6.57
C CYS A 569 22.96 4.57 -6.10
N SER A 570 23.61 4.20 -4.99
CA SER A 570 24.99 4.57 -4.67
C SER A 570 25.85 3.30 -4.68
N ILE A 571 27.13 3.41 -5.00
CA ILE A 571 27.95 2.27 -5.44
C ILE A 571 28.10 1.16 -4.39
N ASP A 572 28.03 1.50 -3.09
CA ASP A 572 28.13 0.54 -1.98
C ASP A 572 26.79 -0.12 -1.59
N ALA A 573 25.66 0.55 -1.81
CA ALA A 573 24.37 0.17 -1.22
C ALA A 573 23.66 -0.99 -1.93
N CYS A 574 23.86 -1.14 -3.25
CA CYS A 574 23.05 -2.03 -4.09
C CYS A 574 23.43 -3.54 -3.99
N SER A 575 24.36 -3.87 -3.08
CA SER A 575 24.89 -5.23 -2.86
C SER A 575 24.29 -5.99 -1.66
N LYS A 576 23.82 -5.33 -0.59
CA LYS A 576 23.63 -6.00 0.73
C LYS A 576 22.24 -6.05 1.36
N ASN A 577 21.28 -5.16 1.06
CA ASN A 577 19.95 -5.20 1.70
C ASN A 577 18.82 -4.90 0.71
N ARG A 578 18.19 -5.95 0.16
CA ARG A 578 17.12 -5.83 -0.87
C ARG A 578 15.69 -6.02 -0.35
N GLY A 579 15.50 -6.39 0.92
CA GLY A 579 14.22 -6.95 1.40
C GLY A 579 13.49 -6.24 2.55
N SER A 580 14.08 -5.26 3.22
CA SER A 580 13.59 -4.78 4.52
C SER A 580 13.55 -3.26 4.72
N ASP A 581 13.97 -2.45 3.75
CA ASP A 581 13.93 -0.98 3.85
C ASP A 581 12.87 -0.41 2.91
N PRO A 582 11.73 0.10 3.44
CA PRO A 582 10.70 0.67 2.59
C PRO A 582 11.09 2.01 1.93
N TYR A 583 12.07 2.78 2.45
CA TYR A 583 12.33 4.16 1.99
C TYR A 583 13.73 4.79 2.27
N TYR A 584 14.69 4.21 3.02
CA TYR A 584 15.36 5.03 4.05
C TYR A 584 16.90 4.97 4.38
N ARG A 585 17.84 4.49 3.55
CA ARG A 585 19.31 4.65 3.87
C ARG A 585 20.24 5.28 2.82
N ASN A 586 19.75 6.22 2.00
CA ASN A 586 20.61 6.94 1.02
C ASN A 586 20.41 8.48 0.96
N ILE A 587 19.92 9.08 2.06
CA ILE A 587 19.38 10.47 2.06
C ILE A 587 20.45 11.59 1.94
N GLY A 588 21.67 11.41 2.47
CA GLY A 588 22.56 12.56 2.76
C GLY A 588 23.76 12.79 1.82
N ALA A 589 24.47 11.74 1.41
CA ALA A 589 25.87 11.87 0.97
C ALA A 589 26.08 12.25 -0.50
N TYR A 590 25.06 12.10 -1.35
CA TYR A 590 25.25 11.96 -2.80
C TYR A 590 24.32 12.82 -3.68
N GLN A 591 23.38 13.56 -3.09
CA GLN A 591 22.37 14.34 -3.83
C GLN A 591 22.49 15.85 -3.63
N SER A 592 23.42 16.31 -2.80
CA SER A 592 23.44 17.69 -2.35
C SER A 592 23.81 18.69 -3.46
N GLN A 593 24.74 18.31 -4.33
CA GLN A 593 25.16 19.13 -5.48
C GLN A 593 24.07 19.21 -6.57
N TRP A 594 23.13 18.26 -6.62
CA TRP A 594 21.96 18.33 -7.49
C TRP A 594 20.97 19.41 -7.04
N ALA A 595 21.01 19.83 -5.76
CA ALA A 595 20.19 20.95 -5.27
C ALA A 595 20.58 22.29 -5.92
N LYS A 596 21.79 22.44 -6.49
CA LYS A 596 22.18 23.60 -7.31
C LYS A 596 21.19 23.89 -8.44
N LEU A 597 20.57 22.84 -9.00
CA LEU A 597 19.62 22.95 -10.12
C LEU A 597 18.29 23.59 -9.74
N ALA A 598 17.93 23.62 -8.44
CA ALA A 598 16.73 24.29 -7.95
C ALA A 598 16.70 25.78 -8.28
N GLN A 599 17.88 26.40 -8.50
CA GLN A 599 18.02 27.79 -8.92
C GLN A 599 17.46 28.07 -10.33
N PHE A 600 17.30 27.04 -11.17
CA PHE A 600 16.84 27.18 -12.57
C PHE A 600 15.45 26.59 -12.82
N ASP A 601 14.84 25.98 -11.81
CA ASP A 601 13.57 25.26 -11.96
C ASP A 601 12.72 25.37 -10.71
N LYS A 602 11.68 26.21 -10.79
CA LYS A 602 10.76 26.47 -9.68
C LYS A 602 10.06 25.20 -9.18
N THR A 603 9.75 24.25 -10.07
CA THR A 603 9.12 22.98 -9.66
C THR A 603 10.10 22.12 -8.85
N LEU A 604 11.38 22.12 -9.22
CA LEU A 604 12.43 21.42 -8.46
C LEU A 604 12.68 22.09 -7.10
N LEU A 605 12.71 23.42 -7.06
CA LEU A 605 12.80 24.18 -5.79
C LEU A 605 11.65 23.84 -4.85
N ASP A 606 10.40 23.87 -5.34
CA ASP A 606 9.22 23.57 -4.52
C ASP A 606 9.22 22.11 -3.99
N ILE A 607 9.82 21.17 -4.73
CA ILE A 607 10.05 19.78 -4.28
C ILE A 607 11.09 19.71 -3.15
N TYR A 608 12.21 20.43 -3.25
CA TYR A 608 13.21 20.46 -2.18
C TYR A 608 12.70 21.18 -0.92
N LEU A 609 11.95 22.28 -1.09
CA LEU A 609 11.30 22.97 0.01
C LEU A 609 10.28 22.08 0.72
N TYR A 610 9.44 21.35 -0.04
CA TYR A 610 8.59 20.28 0.49
C TYR A 610 9.41 19.26 1.29
N TRP A 611 10.47 18.72 0.71
CA TRP A 611 11.26 17.67 1.36
C TRP A 611 11.87 18.14 2.69
N LEU A 612 12.65 19.23 2.67
CA LEU A 612 13.31 19.79 3.87
C LEU A 612 12.30 20.03 5.00
N SER A 613 11.16 20.63 4.66
CA SER A 613 10.12 20.98 5.62
C SER A 613 9.39 19.77 6.25
N THR A 614 9.29 18.64 5.54
CA THR A 614 8.79 17.38 6.14
C THR A 614 9.77 16.71 7.12
N GLN A 615 11.06 17.03 7.06
CA GLN A 615 12.08 16.48 7.97
C GLN A 615 12.09 17.15 9.35
N ASN A 616 11.06 17.94 9.70
CA ASN A 616 11.04 18.81 10.88
C ASN A 616 12.31 19.70 10.94
N VAL A 617 12.33 20.76 10.14
CA VAL A 617 13.35 21.84 10.19
C VAL A 617 13.49 22.42 11.61
N ASN A 618 12.46 22.26 12.45
CA ASN A 618 12.38 22.61 13.88
C ASN A 618 13.70 22.49 14.64
N VAL A 619 14.06 23.64 15.24
CA VAL A 619 15.38 24.01 15.72
C VAL A 619 15.63 23.52 17.16
N THR A 620 15.19 22.31 17.52
CA THR A 620 15.46 21.75 18.85
C THR A 620 16.84 21.09 18.84
N PRO A 621 17.81 21.54 19.66
CA PRO A 621 19.05 20.81 19.86
C PRO A 621 18.70 19.46 20.48
N ARG A 622 18.79 18.38 19.70
CA ARG A 622 18.68 17.04 20.27
C ARG A 622 20.05 16.67 20.83
N GLU A 623 20.06 16.23 22.09
CA GLU A 623 21.27 15.80 22.81
C GLU A 623 21.97 14.60 22.15
N THR A 624 21.27 13.93 21.22
CA THR A 624 21.82 12.96 20.28
C THR A 624 21.57 13.44 18.85
N PRO A 625 22.55 13.35 17.93
CA PRO A 625 22.34 13.66 16.52
C PRO A 625 21.26 12.74 15.94
N GLU A 626 20.48 13.24 14.97
CA GLU A 626 19.46 12.42 14.30
C GLU A 626 20.10 11.16 13.71
N THR A 627 19.49 10.01 14.02
CA THR A 627 20.23 8.78 14.26
C THR A 627 20.69 8.04 12.99
N LEU A 628 21.98 7.71 12.98
CA LEU A 628 22.55 6.44 12.51
C LEU A 628 22.05 5.89 11.16
N ILE A 629 22.69 6.37 10.08
CA ILE A 629 22.88 5.60 8.84
C ILE A 629 24.01 4.60 9.09
N ASP A 630 23.67 3.47 9.72
CA ASP A 630 24.61 2.41 10.14
C ASP A 630 24.61 1.26 9.10
N GLN A 631 25.61 0.38 8.92
CA GLN A 631 26.84 0.06 9.67
C GLN A 631 27.89 -0.33 8.61
N SER A 632 29.17 0.03 8.66
CA SER A 632 30.08 -0.26 9.79
C SER A 632 31.39 0.56 9.78
N GLN A 633 31.40 1.81 9.30
CA GLN A 633 32.54 2.73 9.51
C GLN A 633 32.08 4.15 9.85
N SER A 634 32.66 4.70 10.92
CA SER A 634 32.54 6.10 11.30
C SER A 634 33.28 6.99 10.31
N LEU A 635 32.57 7.60 9.36
CA LEU A 635 33.08 8.74 8.60
C LEU A 635 32.69 10.04 9.35
N PRO A 636 33.65 10.82 9.87
CA PRO A 636 33.34 12.14 10.42
C PRO A 636 32.93 13.05 9.26
N GLY A 637 31.68 13.55 9.29
CA GLY A 637 31.26 14.56 8.31
C GLY A 637 29.85 14.41 7.75
N GLY A 638 28.84 14.85 8.48
CA GLY A 638 27.51 15.10 7.93
C GLY A 638 27.47 16.35 7.03
N TYR A 639 28.30 16.42 5.99
CA TYR A 639 28.51 17.62 5.15
C TYR A 639 27.49 17.77 4.01
N GLY A 640 26.89 16.67 3.53
CA GLY A 640 25.91 16.72 2.44
C GLY A 640 24.60 17.42 2.80
N THR A 641 24.12 17.25 4.05
CA THR A 641 22.93 17.95 4.55
C THR A 641 23.12 19.49 4.60
N PRO A 642 24.18 20.03 5.23
CA PRO A 642 24.59 21.43 5.07
C PRO A 642 24.65 21.92 3.62
N ASN A 643 25.20 21.09 2.70
CA ASN A 643 25.27 21.44 1.29
C ASN A 643 23.89 21.59 0.62
N ILE A 644 22.91 20.76 0.98
CA ILE A 644 21.51 20.94 0.52
C ILE A 644 20.95 22.27 1.07
N PHE A 645 21.09 22.52 2.38
CA PHE A 645 20.56 23.74 3.01
C PHE A 645 21.11 25.02 2.36
N GLY A 646 22.43 25.10 2.11
CA GLY A 646 23.04 26.25 1.44
C GLY A 646 22.57 26.42 0.00
N ASN A 647 22.52 25.34 -0.78
CA ASN A 647 22.07 25.38 -2.16
C ASN A 647 20.59 25.78 -2.32
N ILE A 648 19.73 25.27 -1.45
CA ILE A 648 18.32 25.66 -1.45
C ILE A 648 18.13 27.08 -0.92
N ALA A 649 18.92 27.55 0.06
CA ALA A 649 18.90 28.94 0.46
C ALA A 649 19.27 29.90 -0.69
N LEU A 650 20.29 29.56 -1.48
CA LEU A 650 20.69 30.33 -2.67
C LEU A 650 19.62 30.31 -3.77
N ALA A 651 18.92 29.18 -3.95
CA ALA A 651 17.78 29.10 -4.85
C ALA A 651 16.57 29.91 -4.36
N VAL A 652 16.33 29.99 -3.05
CA VAL A 652 15.29 30.83 -2.46
C VAL A 652 15.62 32.31 -2.67
N SER A 653 16.86 32.77 -2.39
CA SER A 653 17.22 34.19 -2.58
C SER A 653 17.06 34.62 -4.05
N ARG A 654 17.60 33.84 -4.99
CA ARG A 654 17.54 34.11 -6.44
C ARG A 654 16.15 33.94 -7.09
N THR A 655 15.13 33.52 -6.34
CA THR A 655 13.74 33.45 -6.82
C THR A 655 12.79 34.39 -6.06
N GLN A 656 13.34 35.20 -5.16
CA GLN A 656 12.66 36.31 -4.48
C GLN A 656 13.07 37.69 -5.06
N GLU A 657 14.22 37.76 -5.72
CA GLU A 657 14.65 38.82 -6.64
C GLU A 657 14.01 38.66 -8.03
#